data_AF-A0A382CJP7-F1
#
_entry.id   AF-A0A382CJP7-F1
#
_cell.length_a   1.000
_cell.length_b   1.000
_cell.length_c   1.000
_cell.angle_alpha   90.00
_cell.angle_beta   90.00
_cell.angle_gamma   90.00
#
_symmetry.space_group_name_H-M   'P 1'
#
loop_
_entity.id
_entity.type
_entity.pdbx_description
1 polymer ?
#
loop_
_entity_poly.entity_id
_entity_poly.type
_entity_poly.pdbx_seq_one_letter_code
_entity_poly.pdbx_strand_id
1 'polypeptide(L)'
;VSNLGVLEARGGDAAGQDERETGQRYRQSVGGGGGGGRVAIISDGTVVKGSVNVNGGKGMAEGLPGLPGSVYVGPKSQVAGNLTFNSGTLTFDTGGSWSHSSGAKGAGMVTHHSFEGNGGARYGYGICTFSFDSVNLGSSVAVLVRGRNALQLNVTGNVLIDTAISLNGSSGSQGAYSGRSGPGGWDSGRAADNVTSNEHPALEGQGPGGGRGFETGRSNGGGSYGGKGTGGLLGGTPGSTYGDEVITYLVGGSGAGHAEGGTGNSGGGGGAIGIRSDANITIQANGSISANGGHGLYVGDRSGAGGSGGAVRIEAANITNLGKISAKGGDALGGSSSGGAGGGGRVALLAPGAVVQGSIDQAGGETIRSTDLERPLDLLLWYKFDESIGTTATDSSGNGHDGSLVSGPTWTQGKIGGALSFDGTDDHVALGNPPALNVTGNETISMWLKPMSLNDRRNPYAKAYGGTGSFTLETNGTLRYFYGTSGQNAQPYASYTTGTPLGTNVWTNVVLVRDLDAMKVQYYVNGSLANTQNATYASATAGNLEAFIGKGYTSPFHGVIDEMTFTGSVRNDEWVKATYENQKADSTYLSFSNFQGPPAFIGSTDVYGKVGESMSPFNISVIGGGVLSYSAVGVPPGVYLNAA
;
A
#
# COMPACT_ATOMS: atom_id res chain seq x y z
N VAL A 1 -38.56 -26.30 2.88
CA VAL A 1 -37.74 -27.52 3.14
C VAL A 1 -37.51 -27.64 4.64
N SER A 2 -37.74 -28.80 5.25
CA SER A 2 -37.45 -29.01 6.68
C SER A 2 -36.45 -30.14 6.86
N ASN A 3 -35.19 -29.80 7.18
CA ASN A 3 -34.21 -30.77 7.64
C ASN A 3 -34.35 -30.89 9.16
N LEU A 4 -34.86 -32.02 9.65
CA LEU A 4 -34.97 -32.31 11.09
C LEU A 4 -33.88 -33.29 11.57
N GLY A 5 -32.97 -33.71 10.69
CA GLY A 5 -31.90 -34.67 10.96
C GLY A 5 -30.51 -34.11 10.67
N VAL A 6 -29.59 -34.99 10.24
CA VAL A 6 -28.20 -34.66 9.88
C VAL A 6 -27.98 -34.90 8.38
N LEU A 7 -27.49 -33.89 7.65
CA LEU A 7 -26.99 -34.03 6.28
C LEU A 7 -25.45 -34.06 6.32
N GLU A 8 -24.84 -35.13 5.84
CA GLU A 8 -23.38 -35.27 5.83
C GLU A 8 -22.83 -35.35 4.39
N ALA A 9 -21.94 -34.43 4.05
CA ALA A 9 -21.12 -34.48 2.85
C ALA A 9 -19.67 -34.25 3.28
N ARG A 10 -19.08 -35.26 3.92
CA ARG A 10 -17.76 -35.15 4.55
C ARG A 10 -16.65 -35.59 3.60
N GLY A 11 -15.46 -35.05 3.84
CA GLY A 11 -14.26 -35.54 3.17
C GLY A 11 -13.80 -36.88 3.74
N GLY A 12 -13.19 -37.71 2.89
CA GLY A 12 -12.62 -38.98 3.32
C GLY A 12 -11.38 -38.78 4.20
N ASP A 13 -11.25 -39.53 5.28
CA ASP A 13 -10.08 -39.47 6.15
C ASP A 13 -8.83 -40.01 5.43
N ALA A 14 -7.65 -39.55 5.83
CA ALA A 14 -6.39 -40.12 5.38
C ALA A 14 -6.27 -41.61 5.80
N ALA A 15 -5.51 -42.38 5.03
CA ALA A 15 -5.25 -43.79 5.34
C ALA A 15 -4.70 -43.94 6.78
N GLY A 16 -5.31 -44.83 7.57
CA GLY A 16 -4.99 -45.04 9.00
C GLY A 16 -5.70 -44.09 9.99
N GLN A 17 -6.53 -43.14 9.52
CA GLN A 17 -7.36 -42.27 10.37
C GLN A 17 -8.86 -42.59 10.32
N ASP A 18 -9.30 -43.38 9.35
CA ASP A 18 -10.65 -43.94 9.33
C ASP A 18 -10.79 -44.98 10.46
N GLU A 19 -11.75 -44.76 11.35
CA GLU A 19 -12.01 -45.62 12.51
C GLU A 19 -12.39 -47.06 12.14
N ARG A 20 -12.71 -47.32 10.87
CA ARG A 20 -13.01 -48.65 10.32
C ARG A 20 -11.77 -49.42 9.84
N GLU A 21 -10.63 -48.77 9.70
CA GLU A 21 -9.37 -49.40 9.26
C GLU A 21 -8.62 -50.04 10.44
N THR A 22 -8.86 -51.33 10.66
CA THR A 22 -8.16 -52.12 11.68
C THR A 22 -6.81 -52.63 11.15
N GLY A 23 -5.74 -51.81 11.20
CA GLY A 23 -4.37 -52.36 11.09
C GLY A 23 -3.23 -51.50 10.53
N GLN A 24 -3.44 -50.25 10.10
CA GLN A 24 -2.38 -49.43 9.50
C GLN A 24 -2.08 -48.18 10.35
N ARG A 25 -1.43 -48.35 11.51
CA ARG A 25 -0.99 -47.23 12.37
C ARG A 25 0.50 -46.86 12.25
N TYR A 26 1.26 -47.52 11.37
CA TYR A 26 2.72 -47.40 11.38
C TYR A 26 3.37 -47.36 9.99
N ARG A 27 3.06 -46.34 9.19
CA ARG A 27 4.00 -45.86 8.16
C ARG A 27 4.13 -44.35 8.27
N GLN A 28 5.35 -43.88 8.51
CA GLN A 28 5.72 -42.48 8.77
C GLN A 28 5.62 -41.56 7.54
N SER A 29 4.88 -41.97 6.52
CA SER A 29 4.68 -41.17 5.32
C SER A 29 3.39 -41.60 4.65
N VAL A 30 2.41 -40.69 4.58
CA VAL A 30 1.49 -40.38 3.46
C VAL A 30 0.01 -40.12 3.84
N GLY A 31 -0.56 -39.07 3.22
CA GLY A 31 -1.99 -38.90 2.98
C GLY A 31 -2.62 -37.65 3.62
N GLY A 32 -3.05 -36.68 2.81
CA GLY A 32 -3.92 -35.59 3.26
C GLY A 32 -5.39 -36.02 3.32
N GLY A 33 -6.16 -35.45 4.26
CA GLY A 33 -7.60 -35.70 4.33
C GLY A 33 -8.32 -35.14 3.10
N GLY A 34 -9.31 -35.87 2.59
CA GLY A 34 -10.18 -35.41 1.51
C GLY A 34 -10.98 -34.17 1.91
N GLY A 35 -11.22 -33.25 0.98
CA GLY A 35 -12.02 -32.05 1.25
C GLY A 35 -13.49 -32.35 1.52
N GLY A 36 -14.13 -31.54 2.37
CA GLY A 36 -15.56 -31.62 2.63
C GLY A 36 -16.40 -31.32 1.38
N GLY A 37 -17.54 -31.99 1.27
CA GLY A 37 -18.51 -31.84 0.19
C GLY A 37 -19.39 -30.60 0.32
N ARG A 38 -20.27 -30.38 -0.65
CA ARG A 38 -21.17 -29.22 -0.70
C ARG A 38 -22.60 -29.65 -0.47
N VAL A 39 -23.31 -28.96 0.42
CA VAL A 39 -24.75 -29.16 0.64
C VAL A 39 -25.48 -27.90 0.24
N ALA A 40 -26.46 -28.00 -0.66
CA ALA A 40 -27.31 -26.89 -1.06
C ALA A 40 -28.77 -27.17 -0.71
N ILE A 41 -29.38 -26.28 0.07
CA ILE A 41 -30.81 -26.29 0.40
C ILE A 41 -31.49 -25.17 -0.37
N ILE A 42 -32.20 -25.54 -1.42
CA ILE A 42 -32.83 -24.61 -2.36
C ILE A 42 -34.36 -24.64 -2.16
N SER A 43 -34.96 -23.51 -1.74
CA SER A 43 -36.41 -23.42 -1.52
C SER A 43 -36.93 -21.98 -1.57
N ASP A 44 -38.05 -21.77 -2.27
CA ASP A 44 -38.79 -20.49 -2.25
C ASP A 44 -39.65 -20.32 -0.98
N GLY A 45 -39.88 -21.41 -0.24
CA GLY A 45 -40.60 -21.39 1.03
C GLY A 45 -39.67 -21.40 2.25
N THR A 46 -40.26 -21.58 3.43
CA THR A 46 -39.49 -21.64 4.70
C THR A 46 -38.49 -22.80 4.69
N VAL A 47 -37.27 -22.53 5.16
CA VAL A 47 -36.22 -23.53 5.37
C VAL A 47 -35.99 -23.71 6.86
N VAL A 48 -36.30 -24.90 7.39
CA VAL A 48 -35.89 -25.31 8.74
C VAL A 48 -34.59 -26.10 8.60
N LYS A 49 -33.50 -25.59 9.20
CA LYS A 49 -32.16 -26.17 9.07
C LYS A 49 -31.81 -27.00 10.31
N GLY A 50 -31.76 -28.31 10.15
CA GLY A 50 -31.13 -29.25 11.08
C GLY A 50 -29.60 -29.24 10.96
N SER A 51 -28.93 -30.27 11.48
CA SER A 51 -27.47 -30.33 11.42
C SER A 51 -26.99 -30.61 10.00
N VAL A 52 -25.96 -29.89 9.56
CA VAL A 52 -25.31 -30.10 8.26
C VAL A 52 -23.81 -30.16 8.49
N ASN A 53 -23.22 -31.31 8.22
CA ASN A 53 -21.80 -31.58 8.42
C ASN A 53 -21.10 -31.67 7.06
N VAL A 54 -20.29 -30.67 6.76
CA VAL A 54 -19.47 -30.60 5.56
C VAL A 54 -17.99 -30.59 5.90
N ASN A 55 -17.59 -31.11 7.06
CA ASN A 55 -16.19 -31.12 7.46
C ASN A 55 -15.34 -31.93 6.48
N GLY A 56 -14.10 -31.51 6.24
CA GLY A 56 -13.16 -32.35 5.54
C GLY A 56 -12.69 -33.53 6.40
N GLY A 57 -12.02 -34.47 5.75
CA GLY A 57 -11.49 -35.66 6.40
C GLY A 57 -10.29 -35.33 7.28
N LYS A 58 -10.02 -36.18 8.27
CA LYS A 58 -8.88 -36.07 9.17
C LYS A 58 -7.59 -36.38 8.42
N GLY A 59 -6.54 -35.61 8.71
CA GLY A 59 -5.18 -35.83 8.21
C GLY A 59 -4.37 -36.76 9.12
N MET A 60 -3.21 -37.21 8.65
CA MET A 60 -2.32 -38.13 9.37
C MET A 60 -0.87 -37.63 9.29
N ALA A 61 -0.16 -37.59 10.43
CA ALA A 61 1.22 -37.09 10.55
C ALA A 61 1.40 -35.68 9.93
N GLU A 62 2.19 -35.55 8.86
CA GLU A 62 2.44 -34.29 8.14
C GLU A 62 1.29 -33.92 7.16
N GLY A 63 0.34 -34.83 6.92
CA GLY A 63 -0.85 -34.56 6.11
C GLY A 63 -1.89 -33.77 6.90
N LEU A 64 -2.25 -32.59 6.40
CA LEU A 64 -3.30 -31.75 7.01
C LEU A 64 -4.72 -32.34 6.81
N PRO A 65 -5.66 -32.06 7.73
CA PRO A 65 -7.07 -32.38 7.51
C PRO A 65 -7.61 -31.65 6.28
N GLY A 66 -8.52 -32.31 5.58
CA GLY A 66 -9.25 -31.71 4.48
C GLY A 66 -10.03 -30.48 4.94
N LEU A 67 -10.09 -29.47 4.09
CA LEU A 67 -10.86 -28.27 4.39
C LEU A 67 -12.35 -28.59 4.49
N PRO A 68 -13.11 -27.91 5.36
CA PRO A 68 -14.55 -27.99 5.35
C PRO A 68 -15.08 -27.51 4.00
N GLY A 69 -16.09 -28.23 3.49
CA GLY A 69 -16.90 -27.82 2.36
C GLY A 69 -17.90 -26.74 2.76
N SER A 70 -18.91 -26.52 1.92
CA SER A 70 -19.82 -25.39 2.08
C SER A 70 -21.27 -25.81 2.21
N VAL A 71 -22.04 -25.03 2.98
CA VAL A 71 -23.49 -25.15 3.07
C VAL A 71 -24.13 -23.93 2.44
N TYR A 72 -24.86 -24.15 1.36
CA TYR A 72 -25.67 -23.17 0.64
C TYR A 72 -27.12 -23.27 1.10
N VAL A 73 -27.77 -22.13 1.38
CA VAL A 73 -29.22 -22.05 1.58
C VAL A 73 -29.75 -20.85 0.79
N GLY A 74 -30.64 -21.09 -0.17
CA GLY A 74 -31.12 -20.02 -1.05
C GLY A 74 -32.46 -20.32 -1.72
N PRO A 75 -33.08 -19.33 -2.40
CA PRO A 75 -34.32 -19.52 -3.14
C PRO A 75 -34.13 -20.40 -4.39
N LYS A 76 -35.20 -21.03 -4.85
CA LYS A 76 -35.24 -21.83 -6.09
C LYS A 76 -35.51 -20.94 -7.30
N SER A 77 -36.40 -19.99 -7.14
CA SER A 77 -36.79 -19.03 -8.17
C SER A 77 -35.73 -17.94 -8.29
N GLN A 78 -35.29 -17.68 -9.52
CA GLN A 78 -34.57 -16.45 -9.85
C GLN A 78 -35.60 -15.34 -10.00
N VAL A 79 -35.66 -14.45 -9.03
CA VAL A 79 -36.52 -13.26 -9.13
C VAL A 79 -35.66 -12.16 -9.71
N ALA A 80 -35.82 -11.89 -11.00
CA ALA A 80 -35.36 -10.63 -11.57
C ALA A 80 -36.15 -9.50 -10.90
N GLY A 81 -35.44 -8.50 -10.39
CA GLY A 81 -36.01 -7.39 -9.64
C GLY A 81 -34.96 -6.34 -9.35
N ASN A 82 -35.35 -5.27 -8.66
CA ASN A 82 -34.43 -4.20 -8.29
C ASN A 82 -33.56 -4.60 -7.11
N LEU A 83 -32.24 -4.46 -7.26
CA LEU A 83 -31.28 -4.59 -6.16
C LEU A 83 -30.94 -3.21 -5.63
N THR A 84 -31.75 -2.69 -4.71
CA THR A 84 -31.62 -1.34 -4.16
C THR A 84 -31.40 -1.38 -2.66
N PHE A 85 -30.21 -0.98 -2.20
CA PHE A 85 -29.88 -0.86 -0.79
C PHE A 85 -29.10 0.42 -0.52
N ASN A 86 -29.45 1.11 0.58
CA ASN A 86 -28.75 2.32 1.02
C ASN A 86 -27.82 2.07 2.21
N SER A 87 -28.01 0.95 2.93
CA SER A 87 -27.17 0.53 4.06
C SER A 87 -27.32 -0.97 4.32
N GLY A 88 -26.41 -1.54 5.10
CA GLY A 88 -26.42 -2.96 5.50
C GLY A 88 -25.32 -3.76 4.80
N THR A 89 -25.36 -5.09 4.96
CA THR A 89 -24.36 -5.99 4.37
C THR A 89 -24.98 -6.80 3.25
N LEU A 90 -24.50 -6.58 2.02
CA LEU A 90 -24.86 -7.36 0.83
C LEU A 90 -23.76 -8.40 0.57
N THR A 91 -24.09 -9.68 0.66
CA THR A 91 -23.17 -10.77 0.34
C THR A 91 -23.52 -11.36 -1.03
N PHE A 92 -22.56 -11.34 -1.96
CA PHE A 92 -22.57 -12.16 -3.16
C PHE A 92 -21.74 -13.43 -2.91
N ASP A 93 -22.41 -14.56 -2.84
CA ASP A 93 -21.77 -15.87 -2.82
C ASP A 93 -21.75 -16.41 -4.25
N THR A 94 -20.56 -16.40 -4.85
CA THR A 94 -20.33 -16.88 -6.23
C THR A 94 -20.52 -18.39 -6.37
N GLY A 95 -20.95 -19.08 -5.31
CA GLY A 95 -21.59 -20.40 -5.38
C GLY A 95 -23.02 -20.38 -5.94
N GLY A 96 -23.64 -19.21 -6.14
CA GLY A 96 -24.95 -19.07 -6.77
C GLY A 96 -26.03 -18.37 -5.93
N SER A 97 -25.69 -17.57 -4.92
CA SER A 97 -26.68 -16.80 -4.14
C SER A 97 -26.21 -15.42 -3.76
N TRP A 98 -27.17 -14.53 -3.51
CA TRP A 98 -26.92 -13.30 -2.79
C TRP A 98 -27.88 -13.14 -1.62
N SER A 99 -27.46 -12.40 -0.60
CA SER A 99 -28.28 -12.09 0.58
C SER A 99 -27.91 -10.74 1.15
N HIS A 100 -28.89 -10.07 1.76
CA HIS A 100 -28.71 -8.81 2.46
C HIS A 100 -29.10 -8.95 3.94
N SER A 101 -28.51 -8.13 4.81
CA SER A 101 -28.80 -8.14 6.25
C SER A 101 -30.26 -7.80 6.62
N SER A 102 -31.04 -7.24 5.68
CA SER A 102 -32.49 -7.05 5.83
C SER A 102 -33.30 -8.35 5.67
N GLY A 103 -32.66 -9.47 5.32
CA GLY A 103 -33.32 -10.74 5.01
C GLY A 103 -33.66 -10.91 3.53
N ALA A 104 -33.48 -9.88 2.70
CA ALA A 104 -33.59 -10.01 1.24
C ALA A 104 -32.54 -11.00 0.71
N LYS A 105 -32.91 -11.81 -0.27
CA LYS A 105 -32.05 -12.87 -0.82
C LYS A 105 -32.49 -13.24 -2.23
N GLY A 106 -31.56 -13.79 -3.00
CA GLY A 106 -31.84 -14.28 -4.34
C GLY A 106 -30.82 -15.32 -4.80
N ALA A 107 -31.06 -15.88 -5.98
CA ALA A 107 -30.23 -16.90 -6.58
C ALA A 107 -29.53 -16.37 -7.84
N GLY A 108 -28.37 -16.93 -8.13
CA GLY A 108 -27.62 -16.76 -9.37
C GLY A 108 -27.41 -18.10 -10.07
N MET A 109 -26.81 -18.05 -11.26
CA MET A 109 -26.51 -19.23 -12.07
C MET A 109 -25.00 -19.39 -12.23
N VAL A 110 -24.48 -20.55 -11.85
CA VAL A 110 -23.07 -20.89 -12.07
C VAL A 110 -22.94 -21.66 -13.38
N THR A 111 -22.05 -21.20 -14.25
CA THR A 111 -21.63 -21.92 -15.46
C THR A 111 -20.15 -22.24 -15.39
N HIS A 112 -19.74 -23.36 -15.98
CA HIS A 112 -18.35 -23.83 -15.98
C HIS A 112 -17.82 -23.91 -17.41
N HIS A 113 -16.59 -23.47 -17.58
CA HIS A 113 -15.93 -23.29 -18.87
C HIS A 113 -14.47 -23.76 -18.78
N SER A 114 -13.81 -23.86 -19.93
CA SER A 114 -12.38 -24.12 -20.01
C SER A 114 -11.68 -23.04 -20.82
N PHE A 115 -10.58 -22.52 -20.31
CA PHE A 115 -9.69 -21.58 -20.99
C PHE A 115 -8.42 -22.32 -21.43
N GLU A 116 -8.04 -22.18 -22.69
CA GLU A 116 -6.78 -22.73 -23.20
C GLU A 116 -5.69 -21.66 -23.10
N GLY A 117 -4.71 -21.90 -22.23
CA GLY A 117 -3.57 -21.01 -22.03
C GLY A 117 -2.43 -21.28 -23.02
N ASN A 118 -1.36 -20.49 -22.90
CA ASN A 118 -0.17 -20.67 -23.74
C ASN A 118 0.40 -22.09 -23.57
N GLY A 119 0.74 -22.74 -24.70
CA GLY A 119 1.27 -24.10 -24.71
C GLY A 119 0.22 -25.22 -24.67
N GLY A 120 -1.08 -24.90 -24.84
CA GLY A 120 -2.16 -25.90 -24.98
C GLY A 120 -2.73 -26.45 -23.67
N ALA A 121 -2.29 -25.93 -22.52
CA ALA A 121 -2.82 -26.31 -21.21
C ALA A 121 -4.24 -25.75 -21.00
N ARG A 122 -5.15 -26.59 -20.47
CA ARG A 122 -6.55 -26.20 -20.21
C ARG A 122 -6.79 -25.91 -18.73
N TYR A 123 -7.41 -24.77 -18.47
CA TYR A 123 -7.74 -24.27 -17.14
C TYR A 123 -9.26 -24.16 -16.99
N GLY A 124 -9.83 -24.93 -16.05
CA GLY A 124 -11.26 -24.87 -15.75
C GLY A 124 -11.59 -23.63 -14.92
N TYR A 125 -12.63 -22.89 -15.30
CA TYR A 125 -13.10 -21.73 -14.55
C TYR A 125 -14.63 -21.69 -14.52
N GLY A 126 -15.20 -20.88 -13.63
CA GLY A 126 -16.64 -20.72 -13.53
C GLY A 126 -17.07 -19.26 -13.40
N ILE A 127 -18.27 -18.96 -13.87
CA ILE A 127 -18.91 -17.65 -13.79
C ILE A 127 -20.23 -17.80 -13.06
N CYS A 128 -20.43 -17.03 -11.99
CA CYS A 128 -21.69 -16.91 -11.28
C CYS A 128 -22.41 -15.64 -11.72
N THR A 129 -23.52 -15.81 -12.44
CA THR A 129 -24.33 -14.72 -12.99
C THR A 129 -25.53 -14.44 -12.10
N PHE A 130 -25.68 -13.19 -11.68
CA PHE A 130 -26.88 -12.66 -11.04
C PHE A 130 -27.59 -11.69 -11.98
N SER A 131 -28.91 -11.80 -12.07
CA SER A 131 -29.72 -10.99 -12.98
C SER A 131 -30.66 -10.05 -12.22
N PHE A 132 -30.69 -8.77 -12.58
CA PHE A 132 -31.50 -7.74 -11.94
C PHE A 132 -32.15 -6.79 -12.96
N ASP A 133 -33.24 -6.14 -12.57
CA ASP A 133 -33.86 -5.08 -13.39
C ASP A 133 -33.09 -3.77 -13.25
N SER A 134 -32.60 -3.47 -12.05
CA SER A 134 -31.70 -2.35 -11.78
C SER A 134 -30.83 -2.67 -10.56
N VAL A 135 -29.68 -2.01 -10.45
CA VAL A 135 -28.78 -2.13 -9.30
C VAL A 135 -28.48 -0.73 -8.77
N ASN A 136 -28.74 -0.49 -7.49
CA ASN A 136 -28.42 0.76 -6.81
C ASN A 136 -27.85 0.46 -5.41
N LEU A 137 -26.54 0.62 -5.27
CA LEU A 137 -25.81 0.37 -4.04
C LEU A 137 -25.28 1.69 -3.47
N GLY A 138 -25.90 2.18 -2.40
CA GLY A 138 -25.49 3.40 -1.72
C GLY A 138 -24.18 3.24 -0.93
N SER A 139 -23.51 4.34 -0.63
CA SER A 139 -22.20 4.38 0.06
C SER A 139 -22.13 3.73 1.43
N SER A 140 -23.25 3.51 2.12
CA SER A 140 -23.27 2.81 3.41
C SER A 140 -23.56 1.30 3.29
N VAL A 141 -23.60 0.73 2.09
CA VAL A 141 -23.73 -0.72 1.87
C VAL A 141 -22.37 -1.38 1.91
N ALA A 142 -22.13 -2.30 2.84
CA ALA A 142 -20.94 -3.15 2.83
C ALA A 142 -21.16 -4.34 1.88
N VAL A 143 -20.40 -4.43 0.79
CA VAL A 143 -20.48 -5.55 -0.17
C VAL A 143 -19.41 -6.58 0.14
N LEU A 144 -19.82 -7.82 0.39
CA LEU A 144 -18.94 -8.98 0.58
C LEU A 144 -19.07 -9.92 -0.62
N VAL A 145 -17.99 -10.16 -1.35
CA VAL A 145 -17.95 -11.17 -2.42
C VAL A 145 -17.14 -12.36 -1.92
N ARG A 146 -17.71 -13.57 -2.03
CA ARG A 146 -17.03 -14.82 -1.60
C ARG A 146 -17.28 -15.96 -2.58
N GLY A 147 -16.51 -17.03 -2.45
CA GLY A 147 -16.59 -18.22 -3.31
C GLY A 147 -15.48 -18.26 -4.37
N ARG A 148 -15.55 -19.22 -5.28
CA ARG A 148 -14.46 -19.52 -6.25
C ARG A 148 -14.72 -19.04 -7.67
N ASN A 149 -15.97 -18.74 -8.03
CA ASN A 149 -16.32 -18.38 -9.41
C ASN A 149 -16.20 -16.86 -9.61
N ALA A 150 -16.02 -16.42 -10.85
CA ALA A 150 -16.12 -15.01 -11.20
C ALA A 150 -17.53 -14.48 -10.91
N LEU A 151 -17.63 -13.19 -10.57
CA LEU A 151 -18.91 -12.52 -10.34
C LEU A 151 -19.38 -11.85 -11.63
N GLN A 152 -20.57 -12.20 -12.13
CA GLN A 152 -21.21 -11.50 -13.24
C GLN A 152 -22.54 -10.90 -12.77
N LEU A 153 -22.75 -9.61 -13.02
CA LEU A 153 -24.04 -8.94 -12.87
C LEU A 153 -24.60 -8.65 -14.27
N ASN A 154 -25.80 -9.16 -14.55
CA ASN A 154 -26.55 -8.83 -15.76
C ASN A 154 -27.75 -7.97 -15.39
N VAL A 155 -27.83 -6.78 -15.96
CA VAL A 155 -28.82 -5.77 -15.57
C VAL A 155 -29.51 -5.25 -16.82
N THR A 156 -30.84 -5.21 -16.82
CA THR A 156 -31.61 -4.67 -17.97
C THR A 156 -31.71 -3.14 -17.91
N GLY A 157 -31.77 -2.58 -16.70
CA GLY A 157 -31.81 -1.15 -16.43
C GLY A 157 -30.49 -0.59 -15.91
N ASN A 158 -30.54 0.54 -15.20
CA ASN A 158 -29.35 1.27 -14.78
C ASN A 158 -28.63 0.58 -13.60
N VAL A 159 -27.31 0.79 -13.54
CA VAL A 159 -26.45 0.39 -12.42
C VAL A 159 -25.83 1.64 -11.79
N LEU A 160 -26.02 1.81 -10.49
CA LEU A 160 -25.36 2.80 -9.66
C LEU A 160 -24.56 2.11 -8.56
N ILE A 161 -23.25 2.41 -8.49
CA ILE A 161 -22.35 1.90 -7.46
C ILE A 161 -21.71 3.10 -6.74
N ASP A 162 -22.07 3.31 -5.48
CA ASP A 162 -21.48 4.33 -4.60
C ASP A 162 -20.71 3.69 -3.42
N THR A 163 -20.45 2.39 -3.49
CA THR A 163 -19.73 1.61 -2.47
C THR A 163 -18.57 0.81 -3.06
N ALA A 164 -17.77 0.19 -2.19
CA ALA A 164 -16.67 -0.69 -2.56
C ALA A 164 -17.14 -2.13 -2.84
N ILE A 165 -16.73 -2.69 -3.97
CA ILE A 165 -16.85 -4.10 -4.32
C ILE A 165 -15.44 -4.66 -4.52
N SER A 166 -15.00 -5.51 -3.60
CA SER A 166 -13.65 -6.08 -3.62
C SER A 166 -13.67 -7.57 -3.93
N LEU A 167 -12.84 -7.96 -4.89
CA LEU A 167 -12.52 -9.32 -5.28
C LEU A 167 -11.00 -9.52 -5.25
N ASN A 168 -10.31 -8.88 -4.30
CA ASN A 168 -8.86 -8.94 -4.22
C ASN A 168 -8.37 -10.34 -3.80
N GLY A 169 -7.20 -10.72 -4.31
CA GLY A 169 -6.42 -11.83 -3.78
C GLY A 169 -5.92 -11.52 -2.37
N SER A 170 -5.81 -12.55 -1.55
CA SER A 170 -5.20 -12.46 -0.22
C SER A 170 -3.69 -12.42 -0.34
N SER A 171 -3.06 -11.55 0.45
CA SER A 171 -1.61 -11.58 0.66
C SER A 171 -1.17 -12.89 1.29
N GLY A 172 0.11 -13.21 1.09
CA GLY A 172 0.73 -14.37 1.69
C GLY A 172 0.62 -14.39 3.21
N SER A 173 0.23 -15.53 3.80
CA SER A 173 0.20 -15.78 5.24
C SER A 173 1.09 -16.97 5.61
N GLN A 174 1.62 -17.00 6.84
CA GLN A 174 2.43 -18.13 7.32
C GLN A 174 1.58 -19.40 7.40
N GLY A 175 1.98 -20.46 6.68
CA GLY A 175 1.33 -21.77 6.68
C GLY A 175 1.46 -22.51 5.34
N ALA A 176 0.85 -23.70 5.23
CA ALA A 176 0.94 -24.54 4.01
C ALA A 176 0.32 -23.92 2.75
N TYR A 177 -0.53 -22.89 2.92
CA TYR A 177 -1.16 -22.13 1.85
C TYR A 177 -0.88 -20.66 2.07
N SER A 178 -0.10 -20.04 1.20
CA SER A 178 0.30 -18.66 1.42
C SER A 178 -0.80 -17.67 1.03
N GLY A 179 -1.29 -17.68 -0.21
CA GLY A 179 -2.20 -16.64 -0.73
C GLY A 179 -3.40 -17.22 -1.47
N ARG A 180 -4.61 -16.99 -0.91
CA ARG A 180 -5.87 -17.36 -1.57
C ARG A 180 -6.26 -16.35 -2.63
N SER A 181 -6.86 -16.80 -3.72
CA SER A 181 -7.37 -15.91 -4.75
C SER A 181 -8.63 -15.16 -4.34
N GLY A 182 -8.86 -14.05 -5.03
CA GLY A 182 -10.19 -13.47 -5.09
C GLY A 182 -11.14 -14.35 -5.92
N PRO A 183 -12.47 -14.20 -5.78
CA PRO A 183 -13.44 -14.99 -6.55
C PRO A 183 -13.18 -14.91 -8.06
N GLY A 184 -12.97 -16.06 -8.71
CA GLY A 184 -12.63 -16.17 -10.13
C GLY A 184 -11.13 -16.13 -10.47
N GLY A 185 -10.26 -15.85 -9.50
CA GLY A 185 -8.79 -15.90 -9.65
C GLY A 185 -8.18 -17.22 -9.15
N TRP A 186 -6.85 -17.29 -9.19
CA TRP A 186 -6.09 -18.50 -8.84
C TRP A 186 -5.17 -18.32 -7.62
N ASP A 187 -5.14 -19.36 -6.78
CA ASP A 187 -4.34 -19.35 -5.56
C ASP A 187 -2.84 -19.32 -5.87
N SER A 188 -2.03 -18.92 -4.89
CA SER A 188 -0.58 -19.06 -4.95
C SER A 188 -0.15 -20.53 -5.05
N GLY A 189 1.16 -20.73 -5.25
CA GLY A 189 1.80 -22.00 -4.95
C GLY A 189 1.62 -22.39 -3.48
N ARG A 190 1.80 -23.69 -3.19
CA ARG A 190 1.71 -24.26 -1.85
C ARG A 190 3.10 -24.50 -1.30
N ALA A 191 3.26 -24.32 0.01
CA ALA A 191 4.48 -24.75 0.68
C ALA A 191 4.56 -26.29 0.63
N ALA A 192 5.74 -26.81 0.31
CA ALA A 192 6.06 -28.22 0.41
C ALA A 192 7.39 -28.35 1.16
N ASP A 193 7.49 -29.37 2.02
CA ASP A 193 8.68 -29.67 2.82
C ASP A 193 9.46 -30.82 2.18
N ASN A 194 10.81 -30.83 2.33
CA ASN A 194 11.72 -31.87 1.83
C ASN A 194 11.58 -32.15 0.33
N VAL A 195 11.53 -31.08 -0.46
CA VAL A 195 11.41 -31.21 -1.90
C VAL A 195 12.83 -31.45 -2.45
N THR A 196 13.06 -32.60 -3.10
CA THR A 196 14.41 -33.03 -3.50
C THR A 196 14.74 -32.65 -4.96
N SER A 197 14.00 -31.71 -5.56
CA SER A 197 14.13 -31.39 -6.97
C SER A 197 13.79 -29.94 -7.22
N ASN A 198 14.79 -29.16 -7.66
CA ASN A 198 14.81 -27.71 -7.92
C ASN A 198 13.55 -27.04 -8.53
N GLU A 199 12.58 -27.82 -9.04
CA GLU A 199 11.29 -27.38 -9.59
C GLU A 199 10.20 -28.41 -9.22
N HIS A 200 9.37 -28.14 -8.20
CA HIS A 200 8.22 -28.99 -7.87
C HIS A 200 6.90 -28.29 -8.23
N PRO A 201 5.99 -28.91 -9.01
CA PRO A 201 4.76 -28.27 -9.49
C PRO A 201 3.84 -27.69 -8.42
N ALA A 202 3.93 -28.20 -7.18
CA ALA A 202 3.16 -27.65 -6.07
C ALA A 202 3.62 -26.26 -5.61
N LEU A 203 4.87 -25.88 -5.88
CA LEU A 203 5.43 -24.56 -5.58
C LEU A 203 5.00 -23.52 -6.63
N GLU A 204 4.61 -23.94 -7.83
CA GLU A 204 4.16 -23.04 -8.89
C GLU A 204 2.87 -22.31 -8.48
N GLY A 205 2.79 -21.02 -8.80
CA GLY A 205 1.54 -20.27 -8.74
C GLY A 205 0.46 -20.96 -9.58
N GLN A 206 -0.77 -20.98 -9.09
CA GLN A 206 -1.86 -21.59 -9.86
C GLN A 206 -2.36 -20.63 -10.94
N GLY A 207 -2.95 -21.21 -11.99
CA GLY A 207 -3.55 -20.48 -13.11
C GLY A 207 -2.63 -20.37 -14.33
N PRO A 208 -3.16 -19.86 -15.47
CA PRO A 208 -2.45 -19.84 -16.74
C PRO A 208 -1.18 -18.98 -16.76
N GLY A 209 -1.08 -18.01 -15.85
CA GLY A 209 0.06 -17.13 -15.67
C GLY A 209 0.69 -17.29 -14.29
N GLY A 210 0.63 -18.48 -13.70
CA GLY A 210 1.28 -18.78 -12.43
C GLY A 210 2.78 -18.45 -12.46
N GLY A 211 3.27 -17.77 -11.44
CA GLY A 211 4.70 -17.52 -11.27
C GLY A 211 5.45 -18.77 -10.82
N ARG A 212 6.71 -18.93 -11.22
CA ARG A 212 7.51 -20.12 -10.88
C ARG A 212 7.93 -20.12 -9.42
N GLY A 213 7.72 -21.24 -8.72
CA GLY A 213 8.22 -21.45 -7.37
C GLY A 213 9.56 -22.15 -7.39
N PHE A 214 10.45 -21.81 -6.47
CA PHE A 214 11.78 -22.43 -6.41
C PHE A 214 12.13 -22.90 -5.00
N GLU A 215 12.99 -23.91 -4.95
CA GLU A 215 13.73 -24.30 -3.75
C GLU A 215 14.90 -23.32 -3.47
N THR A 216 15.68 -23.60 -2.43
CA THR A 216 16.83 -22.81 -1.94
C THR A 216 17.67 -22.15 -3.04
N GLY A 217 17.92 -20.84 -2.95
CA GLY A 217 18.93 -20.13 -3.74
C GLY A 217 18.44 -19.42 -5.02
N ARG A 218 17.14 -19.49 -5.35
CA ARG A 218 16.51 -18.68 -6.41
C ARG A 218 15.30 -17.91 -5.90
N SER A 219 14.91 -16.88 -6.66
CA SER A 219 13.72 -16.08 -6.35
C SER A 219 12.45 -16.71 -6.93
N ASN A 220 11.35 -16.61 -6.19
CA ASN A 220 10.02 -16.92 -6.70
C ASN A 220 9.55 -15.88 -7.73
N GLY A 221 8.88 -16.35 -8.78
CA GLY A 221 8.28 -15.50 -9.80
C GLY A 221 6.91 -14.96 -9.40
N GLY A 222 6.66 -13.71 -9.78
CA GLY A 222 5.33 -13.10 -9.68
C GLY A 222 4.34 -13.73 -10.64
N GLY A 223 3.06 -13.75 -10.25
CA GLY A 223 1.97 -14.13 -11.14
C GLY A 223 1.81 -13.11 -12.27
N SER A 224 1.32 -13.53 -13.43
CA SER A 224 1.06 -12.69 -14.60
C SER A 224 -0.40 -12.78 -15.05
N TYR A 225 -0.96 -11.72 -15.62
CA TYR A 225 -2.26 -11.76 -16.30
C TYR A 225 -2.34 -10.77 -17.46
N GLY A 226 -2.72 -9.51 -17.21
CA GLY A 226 -2.72 -8.44 -18.21
C GLY A 226 -1.32 -7.92 -18.47
N GLY A 227 -0.56 -7.69 -17.39
CA GLY A 227 0.87 -7.45 -17.40
C GLY A 227 1.66 -8.71 -17.00
N LYS A 228 2.93 -8.73 -17.40
CA LYS A 228 3.89 -9.76 -16.95
C LYS A 228 4.40 -9.38 -15.55
N GLY A 229 4.36 -10.32 -14.61
CA GLY A 229 5.05 -10.17 -13.33
C GLY A 229 6.58 -10.20 -13.49
N THR A 230 7.30 -10.04 -12.39
CA THR A 230 8.77 -10.07 -12.40
C THR A 230 9.32 -11.40 -11.87
N GLY A 231 10.55 -11.73 -12.24
CA GLY A 231 11.27 -12.89 -11.71
C GLY A 231 11.92 -12.64 -10.34
N GLY A 232 11.85 -11.41 -9.83
CA GLY A 232 12.66 -11.00 -8.70
C GLY A 232 14.17 -10.97 -9.03
N LEU A 233 15.01 -10.89 -8.00
CA LEU A 233 16.43 -10.51 -8.15
C LEU A 233 17.42 -11.68 -8.32
N LEU A 234 16.96 -12.91 -8.12
CA LEU A 234 17.80 -14.12 -8.21
C LEU A 234 17.34 -15.07 -9.34
N GLY A 235 16.98 -14.49 -10.48
CA GLY A 235 16.68 -15.24 -11.71
C GLY A 235 15.41 -16.09 -11.65
N GLY A 236 14.40 -15.67 -10.87
CA GLY A 236 13.10 -16.32 -10.89
C GLY A 236 12.40 -16.14 -12.23
N THR A 237 11.36 -16.95 -12.47
CA THR A 237 10.62 -16.95 -13.74
C THR A 237 9.17 -16.50 -13.49
N PRO A 238 8.76 -15.32 -13.98
CA PRO A 238 7.37 -14.90 -13.89
C PRO A 238 6.48 -15.73 -14.82
N GLY A 239 5.18 -15.75 -14.52
CA GLY A 239 4.21 -16.39 -15.41
C GLY A 239 4.07 -15.70 -16.76
N SER A 240 3.33 -16.32 -17.67
CA SER A 240 2.96 -15.69 -18.96
C SER A 240 1.66 -14.89 -18.84
N THR A 241 1.51 -13.86 -19.66
CA THR A 241 0.22 -13.18 -19.81
C THR A 241 -0.77 -14.08 -20.55
N TYR A 242 -2.06 -13.90 -20.27
CA TYR A 242 -3.14 -14.70 -20.88
C TYR A 242 -4.45 -13.92 -20.94
N GLY A 243 -5.38 -14.42 -21.74
CA GLY A 243 -6.66 -13.77 -22.03
C GLY A 243 -6.54 -12.65 -23.06
N ASP A 244 -7.66 -11.98 -23.30
CA ASP A 244 -7.85 -10.95 -24.32
C ASP A 244 -8.21 -9.58 -23.69
N GLU A 245 -8.04 -8.50 -24.46
CA GLU A 245 -8.22 -7.12 -23.96
C GLU A 245 -9.67 -6.80 -23.60
N VAL A 246 -10.64 -7.48 -24.23
CA VAL A 246 -12.08 -7.29 -23.96
C VAL A 246 -12.62 -8.23 -22.88
N ILE A 247 -11.74 -9.05 -22.27
CA ILE A 247 -12.05 -9.96 -21.17
C ILE A 247 -13.21 -10.89 -21.58
N THR A 248 -13.02 -11.65 -22.67
CA THR A 248 -14.05 -12.55 -23.21
C THR A 248 -14.41 -13.65 -22.23
N TYR A 249 -13.39 -14.22 -21.57
CA TYR A 249 -13.55 -15.40 -20.72
C TYR A 249 -13.87 -15.08 -19.26
N LEU A 250 -13.75 -13.82 -18.82
CA LEU A 250 -13.94 -13.41 -17.42
C LEU A 250 -13.15 -14.28 -16.40
N VAL A 251 -11.89 -14.58 -16.74
CA VAL A 251 -10.96 -15.32 -15.89
C VAL A 251 -10.14 -14.32 -15.05
N GLY A 252 -9.97 -14.60 -13.76
CA GLY A 252 -9.18 -13.74 -12.85
C GLY A 252 -7.68 -13.94 -13.00
N GLY A 253 -6.93 -13.24 -12.15
CA GLY A 253 -5.48 -13.24 -12.08
C GLY A 253 -4.90 -14.54 -11.55
N SER A 254 -3.61 -14.76 -11.83
CA SER A 254 -2.87 -15.95 -11.40
C SER A 254 -2.09 -15.72 -10.11
N GLY A 255 -1.88 -16.80 -9.36
CA GLY A 255 -1.08 -16.76 -8.13
C GLY A 255 0.42 -16.68 -8.40
N ALA A 256 1.17 -16.27 -7.37
CA ALA A 256 2.63 -16.26 -7.43
C ALA A 256 3.24 -17.61 -6.99
N GLY A 257 4.50 -17.84 -7.39
CA GLY A 257 5.27 -19.02 -6.99
C GLY A 257 5.69 -18.97 -5.53
N HIS A 258 5.81 -20.12 -4.88
CA HIS A 258 6.10 -20.30 -3.45
C HIS A 258 7.52 -20.86 -3.24
N ALA A 259 8.12 -20.61 -2.07
CA ALA A 259 9.39 -21.22 -1.67
C ALA A 259 9.19 -22.52 -0.84
N GLU A 260 10.17 -23.42 -0.85
CA GLU A 260 10.16 -24.61 0.02
C GLU A 260 10.24 -24.21 1.52
N GLY A 261 9.56 -25.00 2.38
CA GLY A 261 9.82 -25.07 3.84
C GLY A 261 9.61 -23.78 4.64
N GLY A 262 8.40 -23.60 5.20
CA GLY A 262 8.11 -22.62 6.26
C GLY A 262 8.48 -21.15 6.03
N THR A 263 8.90 -20.77 4.81
CA THR A 263 9.50 -19.46 4.49
C THR A 263 9.01 -18.95 3.12
N GLY A 264 8.80 -17.64 3.01
CA GLY A 264 8.29 -16.95 1.81
C GLY A 264 6.79 -17.16 1.52
N ASN A 265 5.94 -16.23 1.94
CA ASN A 265 4.49 -16.34 1.75
C ASN A 265 4.04 -15.61 0.48
N SER A 266 3.65 -16.32 -0.55
CA SER A 266 3.25 -15.74 -1.84
C SER A 266 1.77 -15.34 -1.92
N GLY A 267 1.47 -14.29 -2.67
CA GLY A 267 0.13 -13.75 -2.85
C GLY A 267 -0.72 -14.50 -3.88
N GLY A 268 -2.03 -14.53 -3.65
CA GLY A 268 -3.02 -15.07 -4.58
C GLY A 268 -3.37 -14.09 -5.70
N GLY A 269 -3.85 -14.59 -6.84
CA GLY A 269 -4.31 -13.76 -7.94
C GLY A 269 -5.60 -13.01 -7.63
N GLY A 270 -5.77 -11.82 -8.20
CA GLY A 270 -7.00 -11.04 -8.12
C GLY A 270 -8.18 -11.76 -8.78
N GLY A 271 -9.39 -11.51 -8.31
CA GLY A 271 -10.62 -12.14 -8.82
C GLY A 271 -11.06 -11.60 -10.19
N ALA A 272 -12.27 -11.96 -10.59
CA ALA A 272 -12.88 -11.48 -11.83
C ALA A 272 -14.32 -11.00 -11.61
N ILE A 273 -14.62 -9.79 -12.06
CA ILE A 273 -15.96 -9.20 -12.03
C ILE A 273 -16.36 -8.66 -13.39
N GLY A 274 -17.57 -9.02 -13.82
CA GLY A 274 -18.24 -8.50 -14.99
C GLY A 274 -19.55 -7.81 -14.60
N ILE A 275 -19.78 -6.61 -15.11
CA ILE A 275 -21.05 -5.89 -14.96
C ILE A 275 -21.54 -5.54 -16.35
N ARG A 276 -22.62 -6.18 -16.78
CA ARG A 276 -23.29 -5.94 -18.05
C ARG A 276 -24.63 -5.27 -17.80
N SER A 277 -24.88 -4.16 -18.47
CA SER A 277 -26.11 -3.39 -18.42
C SER A 277 -26.63 -3.10 -19.82
N ASP A 278 -27.92 -3.27 -20.07
CA ASP A 278 -28.52 -2.80 -21.33
C ASP A 278 -28.73 -1.26 -21.33
N ALA A 279 -28.68 -0.63 -20.15
CA ALA A 279 -28.74 0.82 -19.95
C ALA A 279 -27.39 1.38 -19.44
N ASN A 280 -27.39 2.40 -18.57
CA ASN A 280 -26.19 3.10 -18.12
C ASN A 280 -25.56 2.47 -16.86
N ILE A 281 -24.23 2.48 -16.79
CA ILE A 281 -23.48 2.17 -15.56
C ILE A 281 -22.81 3.44 -15.05
N THR A 282 -23.05 3.77 -13.78
CA THR A 282 -22.42 4.89 -13.07
C THR A 282 -21.73 4.39 -11.79
N ILE A 283 -20.42 4.59 -11.70
CA ILE A 283 -19.65 4.44 -10.46
C ILE A 283 -19.47 5.85 -9.90
N GLN A 284 -20.05 6.11 -8.73
CA GLN A 284 -19.96 7.41 -8.05
C GLN A 284 -18.59 7.62 -7.39
N ALA A 285 -18.33 8.82 -6.89
CA ALA A 285 -17.04 9.20 -6.32
C ALA A 285 -16.58 8.31 -5.14
N ASN A 286 -17.51 7.79 -4.33
CA ASN A 286 -17.20 6.85 -3.25
C ASN A 286 -17.19 5.38 -3.73
N GLY A 287 -17.69 5.13 -4.94
CA GLY A 287 -17.74 3.81 -5.55
C GLY A 287 -16.36 3.30 -5.93
N SER A 288 -16.07 2.05 -5.61
CA SER A 288 -14.86 1.39 -6.09
C SER A 288 -15.07 -0.07 -6.44
N ILE A 289 -14.36 -0.53 -7.47
CA ILE A 289 -14.34 -1.94 -7.88
C ILE A 289 -12.87 -2.37 -7.90
N SER A 290 -12.52 -3.40 -7.14
CA SER A 290 -11.15 -3.88 -7.06
C SER A 290 -11.02 -5.38 -7.29
N ALA A 291 -10.02 -5.77 -8.08
CA ALA A 291 -9.60 -7.13 -8.34
C ALA A 291 -8.08 -7.23 -8.27
N ASN A 292 -7.48 -6.69 -7.20
CA ASN A 292 -6.02 -6.63 -7.05
C ASN A 292 -5.44 -7.99 -6.66
N GLY A 293 -4.21 -8.26 -7.06
CA GLY A 293 -3.43 -9.41 -6.59
C GLY A 293 -3.01 -9.24 -5.13
N GLY A 294 -2.84 -10.35 -4.43
CA GLY A 294 -2.31 -10.38 -3.07
C GLY A 294 -0.81 -10.13 -3.04
N HIS A 295 -0.32 -9.52 -1.97
CA HIS A 295 1.11 -9.24 -1.78
C HIS A 295 1.87 -10.52 -1.36
N GLY A 296 3.08 -10.67 -1.86
CA GLY A 296 4.07 -11.60 -1.33
C GLY A 296 4.74 -11.01 -0.09
N LEU A 297 4.87 -11.79 0.97
CA LEU A 297 5.52 -11.38 2.22
C LEU A 297 6.82 -12.15 2.45
N TYR A 298 7.83 -11.40 2.88
CA TYR A 298 9.10 -11.91 3.37
C TYR A 298 8.97 -12.55 4.76
N VAL A 299 9.51 -13.76 4.92
CA VAL A 299 9.64 -14.46 6.21
C VAL A 299 10.96 -15.24 6.22
N GLY A 300 11.90 -14.86 7.08
CA GLY A 300 13.22 -15.51 7.19
C GLY A 300 14.07 -15.32 5.93
N ASP A 301 14.89 -16.29 5.54
CA ASP A 301 15.83 -16.16 4.41
C ASP A 301 15.18 -16.15 3.01
N ARG A 302 13.84 -16.14 2.90
CA ARG A 302 13.12 -16.30 1.63
C ARG A 302 11.93 -15.36 1.47
N SER A 303 11.66 -15.02 0.21
CA SER A 303 10.73 -13.95 -0.18
C SER A 303 9.51 -14.51 -0.90
N GLY A 304 8.32 -14.17 -0.42
CA GLY A 304 7.07 -14.41 -1.14
C GLY A 304 6.95 -13.52 -2.38
N ALA A 305 6.38 -14.05 -3.45
CA ALA A 305 6.10 -13.31 -4.68
C ALA A 305 4.66 -12.79 -4.71
N GLY A 306 4.41 -11.72 -5.45
CA GLY A 306 3.10 -11.10 -5.59
C GLY A 306 2.21 -11.79 -6.63
N GLY A 307 0.91 -11.95 -6.31
CA GLY A 307 -0.09 -12.46 -7.25
C GLY A 307 -0.45 -11.41 -8.31
N SER A 308 -0.90 -11.82 -9.48
CA SER A 308 -1.28 -10.85 -10.52
C SER A 308 -2.60 -10.15 -10.20
N GLY A 309 -2.80 -8.96 -10.78
CA GLY A 309 -4.11 -8.35 -10.85
C GLY A 309 -5.10 -9.22 -11.63
N GLY A 310 -6.37 -9.02 -11.33
CA GLY A 310 -7.51 -9.76 -11.87
C GLY A 310 -8.21 -9.06 -13.03
N ALA A 311 -9.49 -9.34 -13.23
CA ALA A 311 -10.26 -8.86 -14.36
C ALA A 311 -11.46 -8.01 -13.93
N VAL A 312 -11.60 -6.82 -14.50
CA VAL A 312 -12.79 -5.98 -14.36
C VAL A 312 -13.36 -5.66 -15.73
N ARG A 313 -14.55 -6.19 -16.05
CA ARG A 313 -15.25 -5.93 -17.30
C ARG A 313 -16.54 -5.16 -17.03
N ILE A 314 -16.71 -4.00 -17.67
CA ILE A 314 -17.92 -3.19 -17.59
C ILE A 314 -18.45 -3.01 -19.01
N GLU A 315 -19.68 -3.43 -19.24
CA GLU A 315 -20.36 -3.34 -20.54
C GLU A 315 -21.71 -2.64 -20.35
N ALA A 316 -21.93 -1.52 -21.05
CA ALA A 316 -23.13 -0.70 -20.88
C ALA A 316 -23.46 0.10 -22.14
N ALA A 317 -24.65 0.70 -22.21
CA ALA A 317 -24.96 1.70 -23.23
C ALA A 317 -24.07 2.97 -23.08
N ASN A 318 -23.94 3.47 -21.84
CA ASN A 318 -22.99 4.52 -21.46
C ASN A 318 -22.33 4.16 -20.12
N ILE A 319 -21.05 4.50 -19.96
CA ILE A 319 -20.27 4.25 -18.75
C ILE A 319 -19.79 5.58 -18.19
N THR A 320 -20.07 5.83 -16.91
CA THR A 320 -19.53 6.97 -16.17
C THR A 320 -18.81 6.47 -14.92
N ASN A 321 -17.49 6.55 -14.91
CA ASN A 321 -16.69 6.26 -13.72
C ASN A 321 -16.21 7.58 -13.09
N LEU A 322 -16.74 7.93 -11.93
CA LEU A 322 -16.29 9.06 -11.10
C LEU A 322 -15.49 8.60 -9.88
N GLY A 323 -15.44 7.28 -9.63
CA GLY A 323 -14.74 6.65 -8.53
C GLY A 323 -13.45 5.96 -8.98
N LYS A 324 -13.18 4.77 -8.43
CA LYS A 324 -11.95 4.01 -8.68
C LYS A 324 -12.20 2.59 -9.17
N ILE A 325 -11.52 2.20 -10.24
CA ILE A 325 -11.39 0.80 -10.66
C ILE A 325 -9.93 0.37 -10.48
N SER A 326 -9.69 -0.80 -9.90
CA SER A 326 -8.33 -1.27 -9.61
C SER A 326 -8.19 -2.75 -9.94
N ALA A 327 -7.16 -3.10 -10.69
CA ALA A 327 -6.75 -4.46 -10.98
C ALA A 327 -5.22 -4.57 -10.93
N LYS A 328 -4.62 -4.11 -9.83
CA LYS A 328 -3.16 -4.08 -9.67
C LYS A 328 -2.56 -5.45 -9.41
N GLY A 329 -1.32 -5.64 -9.81
CA GLY A 329 -0.49 -6.72 -9.29
C GLY A 329 -0.20 -6.52 -7.79
N GLY A 330 0.03 -7.62 -7.09
CA GLY A 330 0.49 -7.61 -5.71
C GLY A 330 1.99 -7.37 -5.62
N ASP A 331 2.41 -6.64 -4.60
CA ASP A 331 3.82 -6.33 -4.35
C ASP A 331 4.58 -7.53 -3.78
N ALA A 332 5.90 -7.53 -3.88
CA ALA A 332 6.78 -8.43 -3.16
C ALA A 332 7.47 -7.66 -2.01
N LEU A 333 6.92 -7.77 -0.80
CA LEU A 333 7.25 -6.93 0.36
C LEU A 333 8.31 -7.56 1.27
N GLY A 334 9.32 -6.76 1.67
CA GLY A 334 10.23 -7.10 2.78
C GLY A 334 11.66 -6.56 2.65
N GLY A 335 12.36 -6.39 3.78
CA GLY A 335 13.68 -5.75 3.85
C GLY A 335 14.80 -6.39 3.02
N SER A 336 14.69 -7.68 2.74
CA SER A 336 15.58 -8.40 1.83
C SER A 336 14.79 -9.14 0.74
N SER A 337 13.59 -8.63 0.40
CA SER A 337 12.74 -9.26 -0.60
C SER A 337 13.49 -9.41 -1.92
N SER A 338 13.68 -10.66 -2.31
CA SER A 338 14.16 -11.04 -3.63
C SER A 338 13.01 -11.41 -4.56
N GLY A 339 11.79 -11.56 -4.03
CA GLY A 339 10.61 -12.13 -4.71
C GLY A 339 10.11 -11.27 -5.86
N GLY A 340 9.53 -11.92 -6.86
CA GLY A 340 8.94 -11.23 -8.00
C GLY A 340 7.59 -10.59 -7.67
N ALA A 341 7.40 -9.35 -8.06
CA ALA A 341 6.10 -8.69 -7.95
C ALA A 341 5.13 -9.17 -9.04
N GLY A 342 3.83 -9.14 -8.75
CA GLY A 342 2.79 -9.60 -9.65
C GLY A 342 2.56 -8.64 -10.81
N GLY A 343 2.19 -9.17 -11.97
CA GLY A 343 1.80 -8.37 -13.12
C GLY A 343 0.43 -7.71 -12.93
N GLY A 344 0.21 -6.59 -13.61
CA GLY A 344 -1.08 -5.91 -13.64
C GLY A 344 -2.21 -6.79 -14.21
N GLY A 345 -3.44 -6.45 -13.84
CA GLY A 345 -4.66 -7.09 -14.32
C GLY A 345 -5.18 -6.49 -15.63
N ARG A 346 -6.47 -6.72 -15.92
CA ARG A 346 -7.14 -6.16 -17.10
C ARG A 346 -8.41 -5.43 -16.69
N VAL A 347 -8.61 -4.25 -17.28
CA VAL A 347 -9.86 -3.48 -17.15
C VAL A 347 -10.41 -3.21 -18.55
N ALA A 348 -11.63 -3.64 -18.83
CA ALA A 348 -12.33 -3.42 -20.09
C ALA A 348 -13.60 -2.61 -19.87
N LEU A 349 -13.69 -1.43 -20.51
CA LEU A 349 -14.89 -0.60 -20.54
C LEU A 349 -15.46 -0.62 -21.96
N LEU A 350 -16.61 -1.28 -22.14
CA LEU A 350 -17.23 -1.53 -23.43
C LEU A 350 -18.55 -0.76 -23.50
N ALA A 351 -18.62 0.29 -24.33
CA ALA A 351 -19.87 1.00 -24.57
C ALA A 351 -19.96 1.49 -26.02
N PRO A 352 -21.15 1.38 -26.66
CA PRO A 352 -21.40 2.04 -27.93
C PRO A 352 -21.63 3.55 -27.77
N GLY A 353 -22.00 4.01 -26.57
CA GLY A 353 -22.18 5.41 -26.21
C GLY A 353 -20.98 6.02 -25.48
N ALA A 354 -21.23 7.01 -24.63
CA ALA A 354 -20.18 7.76 -23.94
C ALA A 354 -19.48 6.92 -22.85
N VAL A 355 -18.15 7.10 -22.75
CA VAL A 355 -17.32 6.55 -21.67
C VAL A 355 -16.58 7.69 -20.99
N VAL A 356 -16.95 7.99 -19.74
CA VAL A 356 -16.17 8.87 -18.85
C VAL A 356 -15.28 7.99 -18.00
N GLN A 357 -13.98 8.08 -18.24
CA GLN A 357 -12.97 7.35 -17.48
C GLN A 357 -12.60 8.15 -16.21
N GLY A 358 -12.82 7.54 -15.06
CA GLY A 358 -12.32 8.01 -13.76
C GLY A 358 -10.96 7.39 -13.45
N SER A 359 -10.64 7.23 -12.17
CA SER A 359 -9.39 6.58 -11.77
C SER A 359 -9.44 5.09 -12.14
N ILE A 360 -8.45 4.64 -12.92
CA ILE A 360 -8.23 3.23 -13.26
C ILE A 360 -6.76 2.91 -12.99
N ASP A 361 -6.50 1.94 -12.11
CA ASP A 361 -5.15 1.49 -11.78
C ASP A 361 -5.00 -0.01 -12.06
N GLN A 362 -4.22 -0.33 -13.08
CA GLN A 362 -3.88 -1.69 -13.52
C GLN A 362 -2.38 -1.92 -13.54
N ALA A 363 -1.61 -1.17 -12.74
CA ALA A 363 -0.17 -1.31 -12.67
C ALA A 363 0.24 -2.70 -12.18
N GLY A 364 1.48 -3.10 -12.48
CA GLY A 364 2.13 -4.20 -11.78
C GLY A 364 2.29 -3.89 -10.30
N GLY A 365 2.58 -4.92 -9.51
CA GLY A 365 3.08 -4.74 -8.16
C GLY A 365 4.54 -4.33 -8.19
N GLU A 366 5.00 -3.80 -7.08
CA GLU A 366 6.37 -3.36 -6.88
C GLU A 366 7.18 -4.38 -6.08
N THR A 367 8.50 -4.42 -6.31
CA THR A 367 9.41 -5.16 -5.43
C THR A 367 9.92 -4.17 -4.39
N ILE A 368 9.25 -4.09 -3.25
CA ILE A 368 9.56 -3.09 -2.23
C ILE A 368 10.58 -3.69 -1.27
N ARG A 369 11.85 -3.27 -1.37
CA ARG A 369 12.82 -3.48 -0.30
C ARG A 369 12.52 -2.48 0.81
N SER A 370 12.85 -2.80 2.06
CA SER A 370 12.76 -1.84 3.19
C SER A 370 13.67 -0.61 3.00
N THR A 371 14.45 -0.55 1.93
CA THR A 371 15.18 0.63 1.46
C THR A 371 14.31 1.56 0.58
N ASP A 372 13.12 1.11 0.18
CA ASP A 372 12.25 1.74 -0.82
C ASP A 372 10.93 2.24 -0.20
N LEU A 373 10.92 2.54 1.11
CA LEU A 373 10.17 3.72 1.55
C LEU A 373 10.85 4.88 0.84
N GLU A 374 10.33 5.34 -0.30
CA GLU A 374 10.85 6.52 -0.97
C GLU A 374 10.70 7.72 -0.03
N ARG A 375 11.71 7.91 0.81
CA ARG A 375 12.35 9.20 0.98
C ARG A 375 12.58 9.71 -0.44
N PRO A 376 12.03 10.86 -0.87
CA PRO A 376 12.24 11.27 -2.24
C PRO A 376 13.76 11.30 -2.38
N LEU A 377 14.24 10.66 -3.43
CA LEU A 377 15.66 10.43 -3.71
C LEU A 377 16.46 11.75 -3.79
N ASP A 378 15.78 12.89 -3.62
CA ASP A 378 16.28 14.24 -3.59
C ASP A 378 16.45 14.85 -2.19
N LEU A 379 15.98 14.23 -1.08
CA LEU A 379 16.26 14.73 0.27
C LEU A 379 17.70 14.40 0.64
N LEU A 380 18.52 15.44 0.76
CA LEU A 380 19.95 15.34 1.02
C LEU A 380 20.23 15.28 2.52
N LEU A 381 19.52 16.08 3.31
CA LEU A 381 19.71 16.24 4.76
C LEU A 381 18.42 16.65 5.46
N TRP A 382 18.25 16.23 6.71
CA TRP A 382 17.18 16.72 7.58
C TRP A 382 17.62 16.76 9.04
N TYR A 383 17.67 17.96 9.62
CA TYR A 383 17.90 18.17 11.04
C TYR A 383 16.62 18.63 11.71
N LYS A 384 15.98 17.72 12.44
CA LYS A 384 14.85 18.03 13.31
C LYS A 384 15.27 18.77 14.57
N PHE A 385 16.47 18.49 15.06
CA PHE A 385 16.97 18.98 16.35
C PHE A 385 16.09 18.55 17.55
N ASP A 386 15.45 17.38 17.45
CA ASP A 386 14.61 16.79 18.49
C ASP A 386 15.40 16.11 19.62
N GLU A 387 16.73 16.06 19.50
CA GLU A 387 17.59 15.56 20.56
C GLU A 387 17.52 16.48 21.78
N SER A 388 17.63 15.88 22.96
CA SER A 388 17.55 16.61 24.25
C SER A 388 18.88 16.64 25.01
N ILE A 389 19.87 15.86 24.56
CA ILE A 389 21.19 15.71 25.19
C ILE A 389 22.25 15.35 24.14
N GLY A 390 23.52 15.59 24.47
CA GLY A 390 24.67 15.20 23.64
C GLY A 390 25.16 16.32 22.73
N THR A 391 26.18 16.00 21.93
CA THR A 391 26.91 16.94 21.06
C THR A 391 26.76 16.62 19.58
N THR A 392 25.73 15.84 19.21
CA THR A 392 25.49 15.40 17.83
C THR A 392 24.09 15.81 17.42
N ALA A 393 23.96 16.50 16.30
CA ALA A 393 22.71 16.71 15.60
C ALA A 393 22.56 15.58 14.58
N THR A 394 21.60 14.68 14.79
CA THR A 394 21.44 13.53 13.92
C THR A 394 20.77 13.94 12.61
N ASP A 395 21.33 13.48 11.50
CA ASP A 395 20.72 13.59 10.19
C ASP A 395 19.55 12.60 10.09
N SER A 396 18.36 13.12 10.35
CA SER A 396 17.11 12.38 10.24
C SER A 396 16.78 11.97 8.81
N SER A 397 17.53 12.41 7.78
CA SER A 397 17.36 11.99 6.37
C SER A 397 17.73 10.52 6.13
N GLY A 398 18.49 9.90 7.03
CA GLY A 398 18.98 8.53 6.86
C GLY A 398 20.20 8.42 5.93
N ASN A 399 20.74 9.55 5.43
CA ASN A 399 21.97 9.58 4.62
C ASN A 399 23.26 9.58 5.46
N GLY A 400 23.15 9.65 6.78
CA GLY A 400 24.28 9.49 7.71
C GLY A 400 25.23 10.69 7.72
N HIS A 401 24.70 11.89 7.50
CA HIS A 401 25.47 13.13 7.51
C HIS A 401 25.34 13.87 8.84
N ASP A 402 25.52 13.19 9.97
CA ASP A 402 25.35 13.79 11.30
C ASP A 402 26.26 15.02 11.52
N GLY A 403 25.73 16.04 12.17
CA GLY A 403 26.44 17.27 12.53
C GLY A 403 27.03 17.21 13.94
N SER A 404 28.20 17.79 14.13
CA SER A 404 28.82 17.92 15.47
C SER A 404 28.57 19.32 16.04
N LEU A 405 28.02 19.40 17.25
CA LEU A 405 27.87 20.65 17.98
C LEU A 405 29.23 21.11 18.52
N VAL A 406 29.60 22.35 18.23
CA VAL A 406 30.88 22.96 18.59
C VAL A 406 30.62 24.27 19.32
N SER A 407 31.42 24.55 20.34
CA SER A 407 31.35 25.72 21.23
C SER A 407 30.14 25.82 22.17
N GLY A 408 29.15 24.93 22.02
CA GLY A 408 28.10 24.70 23.01
C GLY A 408 26.70 25.21 22.68
N PRO A 409 26.19 25.11 21.42
CA PRO A 409 24.78 25.35 21.16
C PRO A 409 23.93 24.42 22.03
N THR A 410 22.84 24.95 22.57
CA THR A 410 22.02 24.23 23.56
C THR A 410 20.71 23.76 22.96
N TRP A 411 20.34 22.51 23.25
CA TRP A 411 19.01 21.97 22.99
C TRP A 411 17.93 22.79 23.72
N THR A 412 16.89 23.18 23.01
CA THR A 412 15.77 23.98 23.55
C THR A 412 14.44 23.53 22.93
N GLN A 413 13.34 24.11 23.37
CA GLN A 413 12.04 23.85 22.76
C GLN A 413 11.93 24.53 21.39
N GLY A 414 11.58 23.73 20.37
CA GLY A 414 11.45 24.17 18.99
C GLY A 414 10.08 24.73 18.62
N LYS A 415 9.92 24.97 17.32
CA LYS A 415 8.60 25.16 16.71
C LYS A 415 7.86 23.83 16.67
N ILE A 416 8.58 22.74 16.37
CA ILE A 416 8.13 21.36 16.42
C ILE A 416 9.13 20.62 17.32
N GLY A 417 8.65 19.93 18.36
CA GLY A 417 9.54 19.16 19.24
C GLY A 417 10.69 19.98 19.84
N GLY A 418 11.93 19.58 19.54
CA GLY A 418 13.18 20.22 19.97
C GLY A 418 13.73 21.25 18.97
N ALA A 419 14.79 21.95 19.35
CA ALA A 419 15.54 22.87 18.49
C ALA A 419 16.95 23.15 19.04
N LEU A 420 17.80 23.80 18.25
CA LEU A 420 19.08 24.32 18.71
C LEU A 420 19.07 25.83 18.89
N SER A 421 19.52 26.28 20.06
CA SER A 421 19.76 27.69 20.39
C SER A 421 21.24 28.02 20.23
N PHE A 422 21.51 29.15 19.56
CA PHE A 422 22.85 29.67 19.29
C PHE A 422 22.98 31.06 19.95
N ASP A 423 24.08 31.27 20.68
CA ASP A 423 24.30 32.46 21.52
C ASP A 423 24.75 33.72 20.73
N GLY A 424 25.19 33.56 19.49
CA GLY A 424 25.69 34.64 18.64
C GLY A 424 27.17 34.95 18.76
N THR A 425 27.94 34.16 19.51
CA THR A 425 29.37 34.34 19.76
C THR A 425 30.22 33.38 18.93
N ASP A 426 30.04 32.07 19.10
CA ASP A 426 30.84 31.03 18.43
C ASP A 426 30.14 29.68 18.25
N ASP A 427 28.94 29.50 18.82
CA ASP A 427 28.10 28.30 18.68
C ASP A 427 27.83 27.92 17.22
N HIS A 428 28.04 26.65 16.88
CA HIS A 428 27.67 26.11 15.57
C HIS A 428 27.54 24.59 15.53
N VAL A 429 26.89 24.10 14.48
CA VAL A 429 26.96 22.70 14.07
C VAL A 429 27.92 22.59 12.87
N ALA A 430 28.98 21.80 13.03
CA ALA A 430 29.91 21.48 11.97
C ALA A 430 29.43 20.25 11.19
N LEU A 431 29.24 20.42 9.87
CA LEU A 431 28.75 19.35 8.98
C LEU A 431 29.87 18.76 8.12
N GLY A 432 31.08 19.34 8.16
CA GLY A 432 32.18 18.98 7.26
C GLY A 432 31.89 19.37 5.80
N ASN A 433 32.47 18.63 4.85
CA ASN A 433 32.26 18.84 3.41
C ASN A 433 31.70 17.57 2.72
N PRO A 434 30.47 17.12 3.07
CA PRO A 434 29.89 15.96 2.43
C PRO A 434 29.54 16.28 0.97
N PRO A 435 29.71 15.32 0.03
CA PRO A 435 29.30 15.49 -1.36
C PRO A 435 27.83 15.93 -1.52
N ALA A 436 26.95 15.50 -0.63
CA ALA A 436 25.55 15.89 -0.59
C ALA A 436 25.32 17.41 -0.42
N LEU A 437 26.27 18.15 0.17
CA LEU A 437 26.19 19.61 0.31
C LEU A 437 26.88 20.38 -0.82
N ASN A 438 27.45 19.69 -1.81
CA ASN A 438 28.10 20.29 -2.98
C ASN A 438 27.11 20.48 -4.13
N VAL A 439 25.92 21.02 -3.82
CA VAL A 439 24.84 21.20 -4.79
C VAL A 439 25.14 22.37 -5.72
N THR A 440 25.44 22.07 -6.99
CA THR A 440 25.77 23.08 -8.01
C THR A 440 24.57 23.51 -8.86
N GLY A 441 23.54 22.67 -8.94
CA GLY A 441 22.32 22.88 -9.74
C GLY A 441 21.12 23.34 -8.91
N ASN A 442 19.95 22.78 -9.20
CA ASN A 442 18.72 23.09 -8.48
C ASN A 442 18.79 22.67 -7.00
N GLU A 443 18.16 23.43 -6.13
CA GLU A 443 18.02 23.06 -4.72
C GLU A 443 16.80 23.71 -4.05
N THR A 444 16.33 23.08 -2.98
CA THR A 444 15.37 23.67 -2.05
C THR A 444 15.89 23.52 -0.62
N ILE A 445 15.95 24.63 0.12
CA ILE A 445 16.36 24.66 1.53
C ILE A 445 15.20 25.21 2.36
N SER A 446 14.78 24.48 3.39
CA SER A 446 13.77 24.92 4.36
C SER A 446 14.35 24.95 5.76
N MET A 447 13.93 25.91 6.57
CA MET A 447 14.25 26.00 7.99
C MET A 447 13.22 26.87 8.73
N TRP A 448 12.97 26.55 9.99
CA TRP A 448 12.37 27.49 10.93
C TRP A 448 13.47 28.31 11.62
N LEU A 449 13.29 29.63 11.62
CA LEU A 449 14.20 30.57 12.25
C LEU A 449 13.46 31.42 13.28
N LYS A 450 14.08 31.60 14.45
CA LYS A 450 13.67 32.58 15.45
C LYS A 450 14.88 33.43 15.87
N PRO A 451 15.20 34.50 15.12
CA PRO A 451 16.30 35.40 15.47
C PRO A 451 16.04 36.08 16.82
N MET A 452 17.03 36.14 17.70
CA MET A 452 16.91 36.88 18.98
C MET A 452 17.53 38.28 18.91
N SER A 453 18.41 38.53 17.93
CA SER A 453 19.04 39.82 17.70
C SER A 453 19.24 40.11 16.21
N LEU A 454 19.14 41.40 15.85
CA LEU A 454 19.45 41.94 14.51
C LEU A 454 20.57 43.01 14.57
N ASN A 455 21.34 43.04 15.66
CA ASN A 455 22.40 44.05 15.86
C ASN A 455 23.59 43.90 14.91
N ASP A 456 23.79 42.71 14.35
CA ASP A 456 24.87 42.37 13.43
C ASP A 456 24.34 41.57 12.25
N ARG A 457 25.14 41.50 11.18
CA ARG A 457 24.92 40.55 10.09
C ARG A 457 25.33 39.17 10.58
N ARG A 458 24.46 38.17 10.40
CA ARG A 458 24.66 36.85 11.01
C ARG A 458 24.40 35.70 10.04
N ASN A 459 25.09 34.57 10.17
CA ASN A 459 24.89 33.41 9.28
C ASN A 459 24.14 32.25 9.96
N PRO A 460 22.84 32.04 9.64
CA PRO A 460 22.13 30.82 10.05
C PRO A 460 22.68 29.56 9.39
N TYR A 461 23.18 29.67 8.15
CA TYR A 461 23.84 28.59 7.43
C TYR A 461 24.91 29.17 6.51
N ALA A 462 26.06 28.52 6.43
CA ALA A 462 27.09 28.87 5.48
C ALA A 462 27.87 27.65 5.00
N LYS A 463 28.23 27.68 3.72
CA LYS A 463 29.20 26.75 3.12
C LYS A 463 30.21 27.52 2.28
N ALA A 464 29.74 28.21 1.24
CA ALA A 464 30.56 29.11 0.44
C ALA A 464 29.67 30.19 -0.20
N TYR A 465 29.81 31.46 0.19
CA TYR A 465 28.92 32.52 -0.31
C TYR A 465 29.12 32.81 -1.80
N GLY A 466 30.33 32.57 -2.33
CA GLY A 466 30.62 32.62 -3.76
C GLY A 466 30.72 31.24 -4.40
N GLY A 467 30.24 30.19 -3.73
CA GLY A 467 30.18 28.82 -4.22
C GLY A 467 28.75 28.30 -4.11
N THR A 468 28.58 27.19 -3.40
CA THR A 468 27.33 26.41 -3.35
C THR A 468 26.18 27.07 -2.58
N GLY A 469 26.44 27.99 -1.65
CA GLY A 469 25.37 28.64 -0.90
C GLY A 469 25.78 29.17 0.48
N SER A 470 25.19 30.29 0.90
CA SER A 470 25.19 30.77 2.30
C SER A 470 24.00 31.69 2.57
N PHE A 471 23.40 31.58 3.76
CA PHE A 471 22.36 32.51 4.23
C PHE A 471 22.96 33.54 5.18
N THR A 472 22.64 34.82 4.98
CA THR A 472 22.98 35.92 5.89
C THR A 472 21.72 36.65 6.30
N LEU A 473 21.44 36.70 7.60
CA LEU A 473 20.45 37.58 8.19
C LEU A 473 21.06 38.98 8.31
N GLU A 474 20.46 39.94 7.62
CA GLU A 474 20.90 41.32 7.60
C GLU A 474 20.34 42.10 8.80
N THR A 475 20.98 43.21 9.17
CA THR A 475 20.56 44.04 10.33
C THR A 475 19.19 44.69 10.17
N ASN A 476 18.68 44.77 8.93
CA ASN A 476 17.32 45.22 8.65
C ASN A 476 16.26 44.09 8.79
N GLY A 477 16.66 42.89 9.21
CA GLY A 477 15.81 41.72 9.37
C GLY A 477 15.62 40.89 8.10
N THR A 478 16.04 41.34 6.92
CA THR A 478 15.90 40.53 5.70
C THR A 478 16.90 39.38 5.68
N LEU A 479 16.49 38.22 5.18
CA LEU A 479 17.39 37.09 4.96
C LEU A 479 17.87 37.11 3.51
N ARG A 480 19.19 36.97 3.32
CA ARG A 480 19.82 36.90 2.01
C ARG A 480 20.47 35.57 1.78
N TYR A 481 20.32 35.04 0.57
CA TYR A 481 21.01 33.86 0.10
C TYR A 481 22.05 34.26 -0.94
N PHE A 482 23.25 33.72 -0.82
CA PHE A 482 24.38 33.99 -1.69
C PHE A 482 24.86 32.70 -2.34
N TYR A 483 25.09 32.73 -3.65
CA TYR A 483 25.81 31.68 -4.36
C TYR A 483 26.63 32.28 -5.52
N GLY A 484 27.59 31.52 -6.03
CA GLY A 484 28.46 31.99 -7.11
C GLY A 484 29.29 30.90 -7.76
N THR A 485 30.19 31.33 -8.64
CA THR A 485 31.06 30.45 -9.44
C THR A 485 32.53 30.45 -8.99
N SER A 486 32.84 31.09 -7.85
CA SER A 486 34.20 31.05 -7.28
C SER A 486 34.51 29.74 -6.54
N GLY A 487 33.47 29.04 -6.05
CA GLY A 487 33.63 27.87 -5.18
C GLY A 487 34.20 28.20 -3.80
N GLN A 488 34.31 29.47 -3.45
CA GLN A 488 34.96 29.96 -2.22
C GLN A 488 34.13 31.08 -1.58
N ASN A 489 34.61 31.58 -0.45
CA ASN A 489 34.18 32.84 0.12
C ASN A 489 34.85 34.00 -0.64
N ALA A 490 34.52 34.15 -1.93
CA ALA A 490 35.11 35.15 -2.83
C ALA A 490 34.13 35.56 -3.95
N GLN A 491 34.44 36.64 -4.66
CA GLN A 491 33.78 36.98 -5.94
C GLN A 491 34.24 36.00 -7.04
N PRO A 492 33.43 35.73 -8.08
CA PRO A 492 32.10 36.29 -8.34
C PRO A 492 30.97 35.61 -7.54
N TYR A 493 30.02 36.40 -7.04
CA TYR A 493 28.80 35.93 -6.39
C TYR A 493 27.60 36.84 -6.64
N ALA A 494 26.40 36.31 -6.43
CA ALA A 494 25.14 37.05 -6.45
C ALA A 494 24.38 36.84 -5.14
N SER A 495 23.49 37.77 -4.80
CA SER A 495 22.69 37.71 -3.57
C SER A 495 21.21 37.90 -3.84
N TYR A 496 20.37 37.16 -3.14
CA TYR A 496 18.92 37.14 -3.30
C TYR A 496 18.28 37.37 -1.94
N THR A 497 17.38 38.34 -1.83
CA THR A 497 16.71 38.69 -0.57
C THR A 497 15.29 38.15 -0.45
N THR A 498 14.85 37.83 0.77
CA THR A 498 13.44 37.58 1.10
C THR A 498 12.53 38.76 0.77
N GLY A 499 13.07 39.98 0.68
CA GLY A 499 12.31 41.21 0.43
C GLY A 499 11.45 41.67 1.61
N THR A 500 11.11 40.77 2.52
CA THR A 500 10.38 41.01 3.76
C THR A 500 11.28 40.71 4.97
N PRO A 501 11.26 41.55 6.03
CA PRO A 501 12.06 41.34 7.22
C PRO A 501 11.48 40.24 8.11
N LEU A 502 12.35 39.44 8.70
CA LEU A 502 12.05 38.48 9.75
C LEU A 502 12.01 39.24 11.09
N GLY A 503 10.96 38.99 11.89
CA GLY A 503 10.84 39.59 13.22
C GLY A 503 11.80 38.94 14.24
N THR A 504 12.21 39.70 15.25
CA THR A 504 12.93 39.15 16.40
C THR A 504 11.98 38.41 17.33
N ASN A 505 12.44 37.32 17.93
CA ASN A 505 11.69 36.46 18.84
C ASN A 505 10.40 35.88 18.25
N VAL A 506 10.27 35.83 16.92
CA VAL A 506 9.14 35.26 16.18
C VAL A 506 9.63 34.10 15.32
N TRP A 507 8.97 32.94 15.44
CA TRP A 507 9.22 31.81 14.55
C TRP A 507 8.75 32.15 13.14
N THR A 508 9.67 32.07 12.18
CA THR A 508 9.40 32.25 10.75
C THR A 508 9.87 31.03 9.99
N ASN A 509 9.00 30.39 9.22
CA ASN A 509 9.42 29.36 8.27
C ASN A 509 9.92 30.04 6.99
N VAL A 510 11.14 29.70 6.58
CA VAL A 510 11.73 30.22 5.35
C VAL A 510 12.07 29.06 4.43
N VAL A 511 11.62 29.14 3.18
CA VAL A 511 11.99 28.22 2.12
C VAL A 511 12.64 28.99 0.98
N LEU A 512 13.84 28.57 0.58
CA LEU A 512 14.51 29.03 -0.62
C LEU A 512 14.39 27.95 -1.68
N VAL A 513 13.97 28.32 -2.89
CA VAL A 513 13.99 27.46 -4.08
C VAL A 513 14.91 28.08 -5.12
N ARG A 514 15.99 27.37 -5.48
CA ARG A 514 16.89 27.73 -6.58
C ARG A 514 16.59 26.83 -7.77
N ASP A 515 16.04 27.42 -8.81
CA ASP A 515 15.69 26.76 -10.08
C ASP A 515 16.56 27.38 -11.19
N LEU A 516 17.68 26.72 -11.50
CA LEU A 516 18.62 27.17 -12.51
C LEU A 516 18.19 26.78 -13.92
N ASP A 517 17.24 25.84 -14.07
CA ASP A 517 16.63 25.52 -15.36
C ASP A 517 15.71 26.67 -15.81
N ALA A 518 14.90 27.21 -14.88
CA ALA A 518 14.05 28.38 -15.10
C ALA A 518 14.78 29.72 -14.86
N MET A 519 16.04 29.69 -14.42
CA MET A 519 16.85 30.85 -14.04
C MET A 519 16.20 31.75 -12.97
N LYS A 520 15.67 31.15 -11.90
CA LYS A 520 14.99 31.82 -10.80
C LYS A 520 15.50 31.41 -9.42
N VAL A 521 15.48 32.37 -8.50
CA VAL A 521 15.63 32.14 -7.06
C VAL A 521 14.40 32.71 -6.36
N GLN A 522 13.68 31.85 -5.65
CA GLN A 522 12.42 32.16 -4.99
C GLN A 522 12.56 32.01 -3.48
N TYR A 523 11.94 32.93 -2.76
CA TYR A 523 11.78 32.86 -1.31
C TYR A 523 10.31 32.70 -0.98
N TYR A 524 10.03 31.81 -0.04
CA TYR A 524 8.74 31.69 0.61
C TYR A 524 8.91 31.96 2.09
N VAL A 525 7.99 32.74 2.64
CA VAL A 525 7.93 33.05 4.07
C VAL A 525 6.58 32.57 4.57
N ASN A 526 6.59 31.70 5.58
CA ASN A 526 5.38 31.12 6.17
C ASN A 526 4.45 30.52 5.10
N GLY A 527 5.02 29.70 4.21
CA GLY A 527 4.28 28.98 3.15
C GLY A 527 3.80 29.83 1.97
N SER A 528 4.04 31.14 1.97
CA SER A 528 3.63 32.06 0.90
C SER A 528 4.83 32.59 0.13
N LEU A 529 4.72 32.71 -1.20
CA LEU A 529 5.77 33.28 -2.04
C LEU A 529 6.03 34.74 -1.64
N ALA A 530 7.23 35.02 -1.13
CA ALA A 530 7.64 36.33 -0.64
C ALA A 530 8.39 37.14 -1.71
N ASN A 531 9.25 36.50 -2.50
CA ASN A 531 10.01 37.18 -3.54
C ASN A 531 10.51 36.21 -4.62
N THR A 532 10.62 36.71 -5.86
CA THR A 532 11.18 35.99 -7.01
C THR A 532 12.21 36.89 -7.68
N GLN A 533 13.43 36.39 -7.84
CA GLN A 533 14.53 37.09 -8.52
C GLN A 533 15.13 36.21 -9.60
N ASN A 534 15.64 36.82 -10.67
CA ASN A 534 16.34 36.08 -11.72
C ASN A 534 17.71 35.62 -11.21
N ALA A 535 18.01 34.34 -11.39
CA ALA A 535 19.34 33.78 -11.13
C ALA A 535 20.39 34.49 -12.00
N THR A 536 21.53 34.85 -11.41
CA THR A 536 22.64 35.49 -12.13
C THR A 536 23.55 34.47 -12.81
N TYR A 537 23.73 33.28 -12.22
CA TYR A 537 24.59 32.23 -12.76
C TYR A 537 23.78 30.95 -12.99
N ALA A 538 24.04 30.26 -14.11
CA ALA A 538 23.34 29.02 -14.47
C ALA A 538 23.83 27.78 -13.69
N SER A 539 24.90 27.92 -12.89
CA SER A 539 25.40 26.90 -11.98
C SER A 539 26.18 27.58 -10.86
N ALA A 540 26.14 27.01 -9.66
CA ALA A 540 27.11 27.28 -8.62
C ALA A 540 28.38 26.44 -8.83
N THR A 541 29.46 26.78 -8.13
CA THR A 541 30.70 25.98 -8.11
C THR A 541 30.88 25.34 -6.74
N ALA A 542 31.11 24.03 -6.71
CA ALA A 542 31.45 23.29 -5.50
C ALA A 542 32.84 23.68 -4.98
N GLY A 543 32.92 23.91 -3.67
CA GLY A 543 34.15 24.27 -2.98
C GLY A 543 34.58 23.19 -1.99
N ASN A 544 35.78 23.37 -1.44
CA ASN A 544 36.30 22.49 -0.38
C ASN A 544 36.00 23.00 1.05
N LEU A 545 35.23 24.09 1.17
CA LEU A 545 34.85 24.66 2.45
C LEU A 545 33.82 23.78 3.17
N GLU A 546 33.96 23.71 4.49
CA GLU A 546 33.01 23.06 5.37
C GLU A 546 31.67 23.81 5.41
N ALA A 547 30.59 23.06 5.64
CA ALA A 547 29.28 23.60 5.90
C ALA A 547 29.02 23.72 7.39
N PHE A 548 28.36 24.81 7.77
CA PHE A 548 28.03 25.16 9.14
C PHE A 548 26.57 25.57 9.26
N ILE A 549 25.94 25.18 10.36
CA ILE A 549 24.67 25.75 10.84
C ILE A 549 25.00 26.63 12.06
N GLY A 550 24.51 27.87 12.06
CA GLY A 550 24.75 28.84 13.13
C GLY A 550 26.04 29.68 13.01
N LYS A 551 26.87 29.44 11.98
CA LYS A 551 28.12 30.18 11.74
C LYS A 551 28.41 30.34 10.25
N GLY A 552 29.28 31.27 9.91
CA GLY A 552 29.75 31.45 8.54
C GLY A 552 30.85 32.50 8.38
N TYR A 553 30.76 33.25 7.29
CA TYR A 553 31.71 34.30 6.93
C TYR A 553 31.54 35.58 7.77
N THR A 554 30.33 35.87 8.21
CA THR A 554 30.02 36.98 9.13
C THR A 554 29.74 36.44 10.54
N SER A 555 29.16 37.26 11.41
CA SER A 555 28.98 36.89 12.82
C SER A 555 28.12 35.62 12.97
N PRO A 556 28.34 34.81 14.02
CA PRO A 556 27.48 33.65 14.30
C PRO A 556 26.02 34.03 14.56
N PHE A 557 25.13 33.10 14.30
CA PHE A 557 23.70 33.28 14.47
C PHE A 557 23.36 33.43 15.96
N HIS A 558 22.51 34.41 16.28
CA HIS A 558 21.95 34.57 17.61
C HIS A 558 20.44 34.32 17.53
N GLY A 559 20.03 33.11 17.92
CA GLY A 559 18.64 32.70 17.82
C GLY A 559 18.46 31.19 17.83
N VAL A 560 17.26 30.75 17.47
CA VAL A 560 16.88 29.33 17.45
C VAL A 560 16.63 28.87 16.02
N ILE A 561 17.12 27.68 15.68
CA ILE A 561 16.90 27.02 14.38
C ILE A 561 16.22 25.66 14.63
N ASP A 562 15.23 25.34 13.81
CA ASP A 562 14.45 24.11 13.88
C ASP A 562 14.11 23.59 12.47
N GLU A 563 13.88 22.28 12.33
CA GLU A 563 13.35 21.60 11.14
C GLU A 563 14.05 22.01 9.83
N MET A 564 15.38 21.90 9.79
CA MET A 564 16.19 22.27 8.62
C MET A 564 16.29 21.13 7.62
N THR A 565 15.91 21.36 6.37
CA THR A 565 15.99 20.37 5.28
C THR A 565 16.75 20.90 4.07
N PHE A 566 17.53 20.03 3.42
CA PHE A 566 18.17 20.30 2.12
C PHE A 566 17.68 19.28 1.08
N THR A 567 17.25 19.78 -0.07
CA THR A 567 16.77 18.96 -1.18
C THR A 567 17.49 19.34 -2.47
N GLY A 568 17.90 18.36 -3.28
CA GLY A 568 18.53 18.56 -4.60
C GLY A 568 17.56 18.84 -5.77
N SER A 569 16.31 19.21 -5.47
CA SER A 569 15.23 19.43 -6.45
C SER A 569 14.51 20.76 -6.21
N VAL A 570 13.83 21.24 -7.25
CA VAL A 570 12.91 22.37 -7.20
C VAL A 570 11.58 21.93 -6.55
N ARG A 571 11.03 22.75 -5.65
CA ARG A 571 9.68 22.57 -5.09
C ARG A 571 8.74 23.66 -5.61
N ASN A 572 7.49 23.31 -5.89
CA ASN A 572 6.46 24.26 -6.36
C ASN A 572 5.73 24.96 -5.20
N ASP A 573 4.93 25.97 -5.54
CA ASP A 573 4.19 26.79 -4.57
C ASP A 573 3.27 25.94 -3.68
N GLU A 574 2.57 24.97 -4.27
CA GLU A 574 1.67 24.08 -3.53
C GLU A 574 2.42 23.21 -2.52
N TRP A 575 3.61 22.71 -2.89
CA TRP A 575 4.46 21.92 -1.99
C TRP A 575 4.89 22.73 -0.77
N VAL A 576 5.40 23.93 -1.02
CA VAL A 576 5.92 24.79 0.04
C VAL A 576 4.80 25.19 0.99
N LYS A 577 3.64 25.54 0.44
CA LYS A 577 2.45 25.85 1.25
C LYS A 577 2.00 24.65 2.07
N ALA A 578 1.88 23.47 1.47
CA ALA A 578 1.45 22.26 2.17
C ALA A 578 2.40 21.89 3.33
N THR A 579 3.72 22.00 3.10
CA THR A 579 4.73 21.71 4.11
C THR A 579 4.64 22.67 5.29
N TYR A 580 4.51 23.97 5.04
CA TYR A 580 4.31 24.97 6.09
C TYR A 580 3.03 24.74 6.89
N GLU A 581 1.91 24.50 6.20
CA GLU A 581 0.61 24.27 6.83
C GLU A 581 0.60 22.98 7.68
N ASN A 582 1.43 21.99 7.35
CA ASN A 582 1.60 20.78 8.16
C ASN A 582 2.42 21.01 9.44
N GLN A 583 3.21 22.08 9.50
CA GLN A 583 4.16 22.37 10.58
C GLN A 583 3.66 23.44 11.57
N LYS A 584 2.45 23.99 11.38
CA LYS A 584 1.87 25.01 12.26
C LYS A 584 1.00 24.40 13.37
N ALA A 585 0.92 25.08 14.51
CA ALA A 585 0.20 24.62 15.69
C ALA A 585 -1.33 24.53 15.50
N ASP A 586 -1.89 25.30 14.57
CA ASP A 586 -3.31 25.38 14.20
C ASP A 586 -3.60 24.65 12.88
N SER A 587 -2.79 23.65 12.51
CA SER A 587 -3.00 22.91 11.27
C SER A 587 -4.38 22.26 11.24
N THR A 588 -5.09 22.45 10.12
CA THR A 588 -6.33 21.70 9.80
C THR A 588 -6.03 20.41 9.06
N TYR A 589 -4.75 20.16 8.72
CA TYR A 589 -4.27 18.84 8.32
C TYR A 589 -4.14 17.95 9.56
N LEU A 590 -4.41 16.65 9.39
CA LEU A 590 -4.52 15.68 10.48
C LEU A 590 -3.32 15.75 11.43
N SER A 591 -3.55 16.13 12.70
CA SER A 591 -2.56 15.96 13.76
C SER A 591 -2.76 14.60 14.44
N PHE A 592 -1.65 13.90 14.73
CA PHE A 592 -1.65 12.53 15.27
C PHE A 592 -2.28 12.40 16.67
N SER A 593 -2.65 13.50 17.33
CA SER A 593 -3.25 13.47 18.67
C SER A 593 -4.76 13.17 18.69
N ASN A 594 -5.45 13.17 17.54
CA ASN A 594 -6.92 13.04 17.48
C ASN A 594 -7.40 11.87 16.59
N PHE A 595 -6.78 10.70 16.70
CA PHE A 595 -7.18 9.53 15.93
C PHE A 595 -8.24 8.67 16.67
N GLN A 596 -9.45 8.57 16.09
CA GLN A 596 -10.62 7.82 16.59
C GLN A 596 -11.30 7.00 15.44
N GLY A 597 -12.02 5.93 15.78
CA GLY A 597 -12.58 4.87 14.91
C GLY A 597 -13.04 3.64 15.74
N PRO A 598 -13.27 2.42 15.21
CA PRO A 598 -13.82 1.33 16.03
C PRO A 598 -12.77 0.54 16.84
N PRO A 599 -13.08 0.07 18.08
CA PRO A 599 -12.17 -0.74 18.90
C PRO A 599 -11.87 -2.12 18.30
N ALA A 600 -10.60 -2.55 18.39
CA ALA A 600 -10.15 -3.88 17.98
C ALA A 600 -9.40 -4.58 19.13
N PHE A 601 -9.74 -5.85 19.38
CA PHE A 601 -9.02 -6.69 20.33
C PHE A 601 -7.70 -7.13 19.70
N ILE A 602 -6.58 -6.78 20.33
CA ILE A 602 -5.26 -7.22 19.89
C ILE A 602 -4.86 -8.51 20.59
N GLY A 603 -5.07 -9.61 19.88
CA GLY A 603 -4.64 -10.96 20.26
C GLY A 603 -5.67 -12.01 19.86
N SER A 604 -5.21 -13.20 19.45
CA SER A 604 -6.07 -14.37 19.26
C SER A 604 -6.63 -14.78 20.63
N THR A 605 -7.87 -14.41 20.92
CA THR A 605 -8.54 -14.83 22.16
C THR A 605 -9.61 -15.85 21.83
N ASP A 606 -9.17 -17.05 21.47
CA ASP A 606 -10.00 -18.23 21.73
C ASP A 606 -9.98 -18.48 23.24
N VAL A 607 -11.13 -18.24 23.89
CA VAL A 607 -11.31 -18.54 25.31
C VAL A 607 -11.95 -19.91 25.43
N TYR A 608 -11.16 -20.90 25.84
CA TYR A 608 -11.64 -22.26 26.04
C TYR A 608 -12.15 -22.43 27.47
N GLY A 609 -13.45 -22.71 27.59
CA GLY A 609 -14.10 -23.07 28.85
C GLY A 609 -14.54 -24.54 28.82
N LYS A 610 -14.38 -25.24 29.95
CA LYS A 610 -14.90 -26.60 30.12
C LYS A 610 -16.33 -26.52 30.67
N VAL A 611 -17.27 -27.21 30.04
CA VAL A 611 -18.68 -27.22 30.48
C VAL A 611 -18.75 -27.74 31.92
N GLY A 612 -19.26 -26.90 32.84
CA GLY A 612 -19.50 -27.25 34.24
C GLY A 612 -18.56 -26.63 35.28
N GLU A 613 -17.57 -25.82 34.88
CA GLU A 613 -16.63 -25.17 35.82
C GLU A 613 -16.61 -23.64 35.69
N SER A 614 -16.41 -22.93 36.82
CA SER A 614 -16.27 -21.47 36.85
C SER A 614 -14.91 -21.03 36.35
N MET A 615 -14.89 -20.11 35.39
CA MET A 615 -13.66 -19.57 34.79
C MET A 615 -12.96 -18.56 35.71
N SER A 616 -11.62 -18.55 35.67
CA SER A 616 -10.80 -17.55 36.36
C SER A 616 -10.89 -16.17 35.68
N PRO A 617 -10.80 -15.05 36.43
CA PRO A 617 -10.85 -13.70 35.85
C PRO A 617 -9.68 -13.46 34.89
N PHE A 618 -9.95 -12.90 33.71
CA PHE A 618 -8.95 -12.50 32.73
C PHE A 618 -9.17 -11.04 32.33
N ASN A 619 -8.08 -10.31 32.11
CA ASN A 619 -8.12 -8.91 31.69
C ASN A 619 -7.97 -8.83 30.17
N ILE A 620 -8.88 -8.10 29.51
CA ILE A 620 -8.86 -7.88 28.06
C ILE A 620 -8.14 -6.55 27.79
N SER A 621 -7.11 -6.58 26.95
CA SER A 621 -6.48 -5.37 26.41
C SER A 621 -7.09 -5.03 25.05
N VAL A 622 -7.61 -3.81 24.92
CA VAL A 622 -8.19 -3.28 23.69
C VAL A 622 -7.20 -2.28 23.07
N ILE A 623 -7.01 -2.31 21.74
CA ILE A 623 -6.41 -1.17 21.03
C ILE A 623 -7.48 -0.49 20.20
N GLY A 624 -7.47 0.82 20.29
CA GLY A 624 -8.34 1.67 19.50
C GLY A 624 -9.73 1.84 20.10
N GLY A 625 -10.23 3.03 19.82
CA GLY A 625 -11.60 3.44 19.56
C GLY A 625 -11.42 4.63 18.62
N GLY A 626 -10.50 4.59 17.64
CA GLY A 626 -10.13 3.48 16.75
C GLY A 626 -9.57 3.97 15.39
N VAL A 627 -9.82 3.26 14.28
CA VAL A 627 -8.85 3.20 13.16
C VAL A 627 -9.39 3.52 11.76
N LEU A 628 -8.68 4.38 11.02
CA LEU A 628 -8.54 4.33 9.55
C LEU A 628 -7.05 4.35 9.15
N SER A 629 -6.60 3.31 8.47
CA SER A 629 -5.37 3.34 7.67
C SER A 629 -5.53 4.38 6.54
N TYR A 630 -4.54 5.23 6.30
CA TYR A 630 -4.56 6.18 5.18
C TYR A 630 -3.49 5.83 4.13
N SER A 631 -3.84 5.95 2.84
CA SER A 631 -2.88 6.13 1.75
C SER A 631 -3.14 7.50 1.13
N ALA A 632 -2.12 8.33 0.96
CA ALA A 632 -2.21 9.57 0.18
C ALA A 632 -1.65 9.33 -1.23
N VAL A 633 -2.42 9.71 -2.25
CA VAL A 633 -1.98 9.74 -3.66
C VAL A 633 -2.01 11.20 -4.10
N GLY A 634 -0.91 11.68 -4.70
CA GLY A 634 -0.77 13.08 -5.12
C GLY A 634 -0.27 14.03 -4.03
N VAL A 635 0.35 13.52 -2.96
CA VAL A 635 1.07 14.37 -2.00
C VAL A 635 2.21 15.08 -2.71
N PRO A 636 2.39 16.40 -2.49
CA PRO A 636 3.53 17.11 -3.03
C PRO A 636 4.84 16.42 -2.62
N PRO A 637 5.82 16.26 -3.55
CA PRO A 637 7.04 15.48 -3.31
C PRO A 637 7.86 16.04 -2.15
N GLY A 638 7.90 15.38 -0.99
CA GLY A 638 8.60 15.84 0.23
C GLY A 638 7.70 15.98 1.48
N VAL A 639 6.40 15.71 1.36
CA VAL A 639 5.50 15.50 2.51
C VAL A 639 5.42 14.00 2.80
N TYR A 640 5.82 13.60 4.01
CA TYR A 640 5.80 12.21 4.45
C TYR A 640 4.68 11.94 5.44
N LEU A 641 4.02 10.80 5.27
CA LEU A 641 3.19 10.19 6.30
C LEU A 641 4.08 9.20 7.05
N ASN A 642 4.52 9.56 8.26
CA ASN A 642 5.18 8.62 9.15
C ASN A 642 4.10 7.85 9.94
N ALA A 643 4.11 6.53 9.85
CA ALA A 643 3.33 5.66 10.72
C ALA A 643 4.21 5.28 11.91
N ALA A 644 4.23 6.15 12.93
CA ALA A 644 4.67 5.79 14.28
C ALA A 644 3.44 5.63 15.17
#